data_AF-A0A9X6GGY5-F1
#
_entry.id   AF-A0A9X6GGY5-F1
#
_cell.length_a   1.000
_cell.length_b   1.000
_cell.length_c   1.000
_cell.angle_alpha   90.00
_cell.angle_beta   90.00
_cell.angle_gamma   90.00
#
_symmetry.space_group_name_H-M   'P 1'
#
loop_
_entity.id
_entity.type
_entity.pdbx_description
1 polymer ?
#
loop_
_entity_poly.entity_id
_entity_poly.type
_entity_poly.pdbx_seq_one_letter_code
_entity_poly.pdbx_strand_id
1 'polypeptide(L)'
;MARSKFDKELENMIEKNWKVLLVLGAVGFVWFSREKIVMEIMKRVPTVLDVTVRICSLILWGIFIYAVIRIALHYLYLHFETKRYRYVMLIPHIEDEVTTEKLGQMIRHVHGTGRKPLERLRKGRDWYRMIMYRPEGRKERVRYYIGGPEDKLQLIVEAVQSVYTNSEVYTIRKEEMPFPTKKAVGGRMVLKRKRLEATLSLARYTRDVLPMLGNAMEEKTWVDVAFSPDNGYRLTKGIRKAEKAIKKKKKDGLDAFEKEEIRALNKRFSKNEVAFQVSVSFASDHYPGVPVIKNIGHMVASLMADVNELRYRRLRRCIAFVPRPVYGKMVWTGSELLNLMHLPNVTGDKNNKTEKNILYLDKGEAMIPDDMLAEGITIGHVMHPYIKNRLVKIREEFFKNHGYITGKVGSGKSTVAMKVMQSIIDEWLENPDEAGGLSLFDPTKDLAYVALNRLLKAEKDGKRVDWSKVHFIRFRDTDYPPALNLFHRFPGEDIQTVVESIMEMIQLMIPGQAQQTERLLRAIIGTLLCDGSQNHTVLSIPLFISDELFRANVLQNLQGIEKKYYAHFWRNEVGKALEDSTQAILNRLDIFRNTLYLKRMYGQTDFSLDIRNWMDQGHLIFYEVAGMSKEDIQLTVGYISSQYHRIAQQRPHGSKLHLAVIDEAHDVQVPVLPKIIAKDRKHGLGLWVITQQVSGQLDKELTDMLTEAGGNYFVCRQGFNSAKTLEGIMQKQFRTEYLQGLPNLVVAIQTQDRIDGDAQNVWCTIRVPPLERYLPSGKVANYQIEQEIQASNEWTKTKIKELERSTGKSGSEIDQEIDEFLYGKGKYLTSEKITLKKEEPVVESGWEALEQSSPSAQPKNKSVKKQPTEVGKKQETIPEVRTESKQQAQVIPFPNTAIATIERVEEEKERSVEPNLDKQKEQSTLADATKTEKKEEMEEDSIFDIWEEE
;
A
#
# COMPACT_ATOMS: atom_id res chain seq x y z
N MET A 1 -94.76 -69.08 55.52
CA MET A 1 -93.75 -69.45 56.54
C MET A 1 -93.02 -68.20 56.97
N ALA A 2 -93.27 -67.73 58.20
CA ALA A 2 -92.68 -66.52 58.74
C ALA A 2 -91.20 -66.75 59.09
N ARG A 3 -90.29 -65.98 58.49
CA ARG A 3 -88.85 -66.00 58.83
C ARG A 3 -88.66 -65.46 60.24
N SER A 4 -87.86 -66.19 61.04
CA SER A 4 -87.52 -65.84 62.43
C SER A 4 -86.80 -64.49 62.47
N LYS A 5 -87.05 -63.71 63.53
CA LYS A 5 -86.36 -62.43 63.81
C LYS A 5 -84.83 -62.61 63.89
N PHE A 6 -84.37 -63.82 64.22
CA PHE A 6 -82.96 -64.20 64.26
C PHE A 6 -82.32 -64.28 62.87
N ASP A 7 -83.05 -64.77 61.86
CA ASP A 7 -82.53 -64.90 60.49
C ASP A 7 -82.29 -63.53 59.85
N LYS A 8 -83.16 -62.56 60.14
CA LYS A 8 -83.00 -61.17 59.69
C LYS A 8 -81.84 -60.44 60.38
N GLU A 9 -81.58 -60.72 61.65
CA GLU A 9 -80.43 -60.15 62.36
C GLU A 9 -79.10 -60.77 61.91
N LEU A 10 -79.10 -62.07 61.58
CA LEU A 10 -77.94 -62.75 61.02
C LEU A 10 -77.61 -62.27 59.60
N GLU A 11 -78.62 -62.13 58.72
CA GLU A 11 -78.45 -61.57 57.36
C GLU A 11 -77.92 -60.13 57.43
N ASN A 12 -78.46 -59.28 58.31
CA ASN A 12 -77.95 -57.91 58.50
C ASN A 12 -76.52 -57.87 59.05
N MET A 13 -76.15 -58.80 59.93
CA MET A 13 -74.79 -58.88 60.46
C MET A 13 -73.79 -59.33 59.38
N ILE A 14 -74.22 -60.27 58.52
CA ILE A 14 -73.41 -60.77 57.40
C ILE A 14 -73.29 -59.70 56.32
N GLU A 15 -74.36 -59.01 55.91
CA GLU A 15 -74.29 -57.95 54.89
C GLU A 15 -73.46 -56.75 55.36
N LYS A 16 -73.59 -56.33 56.62
CA LYS A 16 -72.87 -55.17 57.16
C LYS A 16 -71.39 -55.43 57.38
N ASN A 17 -71.01 -56.68 57.70
CA ASN A 17 -69.64 -57.05 58.05
C ASN A 17 -68.98 -58.03 57.05
N TRP A 18 -69.55 -58.26 55.86
CA TRP A 18 -69.05 -59.28 54.92
C TRP A 18 -67.58 -59.08 54.55
N LYS A 19 -67.13 -57.83 54.39
CA LYS A 19 -65.71 -57.51 54.11
C LYS A 19 -64.80 -57.94 55.26
N VAL A 20 -65.23 -57.76 56.51
CA VAL A 20 -64.47 -58.17 57.69
C VAL A 20 -64.46 -59.69 57.84
N LEU A 21 -65.58 -60.36 57.54
CA LEU A 21 -65.69 -61.82 57.50
C LEU A 21 -64.85 -62.43 56.36
N LEU A 22 -64.71 -61.76 55.22
CA LEU A 22 -63.87 -62.21 54.11
C LEU A 22 -62.38 -62.05 54.44
N VAL A 23 -61.99 -60.97 55.13
CA VAL A 23 -60.64 -60.82 55.66
C VAL A 23 -60.35 -61.87 56.75
N LEU A 24 -61.28 -62.11 57.68
CA LEU A 24 -61.12 -63.15 58.71
C LEU A 24 -61.09 -64.56 58.11
N GLY A 25 -61.89 -64.83 57.07
CA GLY A 25 -61.87 -66.09 56.32
C GLY A 25 -60.59 -66.28 55.52
N ALA A 26 -60.05 -65.22 54.89
CA ALA A 26 -58.77 -65.25 54.19
C ALA A 26 -57.59 -65.43 55.16
N VAL A 27 -57.61 -64.76 56.31
CA VAL A 27 -56.61 -64.94 57.38
C VAL A 27 -56.71 -66.35 57.98
N GLY A 28 -57.92 -66.87 58.20
CA GLY A 28 -58.16 -68.25 58.62
C GLY A 28 -57.66 -69.27 57.60
N PHE A 29 -57.89 -69.06 56.30
CA PHE A 29 -57.42 -69.93 55.22
C PHE A 29 -55.89 -69.93 55.09
N VAL A 30 -55.25 -68.78 55.24
CA VAL A 30 -53.78 -68.65 55.25
C VAL A 30 -53.16 -69.26 56.50
N TRP A 31 -53.83 -69.17 57.67
CA TRP A 31 -53.38 -69.82 58.90
C TRP A 31 -53.52 -71.35 58.80
N PHE A 32 -54.68 -71.86 58.36
CA PHE A 32 -54.94 -73.31 58.28
C PHE A 32 -54.15 -74.00 57.15
N SER A 33 -53.81 -73.26 56.09
CA SER A 33 -53.02 -73.77 54.95
C SER A 33 -51.52 -73.47 55.05
N ARG A 34 -51.06 -72.88 56.16
CA ARG A 34 -49.69 -72.38 56.34
C ARG A 34 -48.63 -73.46 56.12
N GLU A 35 -48.85 -74.67 56.63
CA GLU A 35 -47.89 -75.77 56.51
C GLU A 35 -47.80 -76.33 55.08
N LYS A 36 -48.92 -76.41 54.35
CA LYS A 36 -48.95 -76.87 52.95
C LYS A 36 -48.36 -75.84 51.99
N ILE A 37 -48.66 -74.55 52.17
CA ILE A 37 -48.14 -73.46 51.33
C ILE A 37 -46.63 -73.30 51.53
N VAL A 38 -46.15 -73.38 52.78
CA VAL A 38 -44.72 -73.26 53.10
C VAL A 38 -43.93 -74.46 52.56
N MET A 39 -44.47 -75.69 52.60
CA MET A 39 -43.81 -76.87 52.03
C MET A 39 -43.73 -76.85 50.49
N GLU A 40 -44.77 -76.39 49.79
CA GLU A 40 -44.76 -76.32 48.32
C GLU A 40 -43.85 -75.18 47.81
N ILE A 41 -43.78 -74.07 48.55
CA ILE A 41 -42.85 -72.96 48.26
C ILE A 41 -41.41 -73.38 48.57
N MET A 42 -41.13 -74.03 49.69
CA MET A 42 -39.77 -74.49 50.03
C MET A 42 -39.21 -75.53 49.04
N LYS A 43 -40.06 -76.30 48.35
CA LYS A 43 -39.61 -77.21 47.27
C LYS A 43 -39.19 -76.50 45.97
N ARG A 44 -39.70 -75.30 45.67
CA ARG A 44 -39.38 -74.54 44.44
C ARG A 44 -38.37 -73.40 44.64
N VAL A 45 -38.16 -72.95 45.89
CA VAL A 45 -37.25 -71.86 46.26
C VAL A 45 -35.78 -72.09 45.85
N PRO A 46 -35.14 -73.27 46.03
CA PRO A 46 -33.72 -73.40 45.70
C PRO A 46 -33.43 -73.27 44.19
N THR A 47 -34.36 -73.67 43.32
CA THR A 47 -34.24 -73.54 41.86
C THR A 47 -34.49 -72.12 41.33
N VAL A 48 -35.43 -71.38 41.92
CA VAL A 48 -35.73 -70.00 41.48
C VAL A 48 -34.68 -69.02 41.99
N LEU A 49 -34.15 -69.21 43.21
CA LEU A 49 -33.05 -68.40 43.72
C LEU A 49 -31.77 -68.57 42.90
N ASP A 50 -31.40 -69.81 42.55
CA ASP A 50 -30.16 -70.04 41.80
C ASP A 50 -30.23 -69.48 40.36
N VAL A 51 -31.39 -69.59 39.70
CA VAL A 51 -31.61 -68.99 38.37
C VAL A 51 -31.64 -67.45 38.43
N THR A 52 -32.30 -66.86 39.43
CA THR A 52 -32.34 -65.39 39.59
C THR A 52 -30.97 -64.82 39.95
N VAL A 53 -30.19 -65.49 40.79
CA VAL A 53 -28.80 -65.10 41.11
C VAL A 53 -27.91 -65.17 39.86
N ARG A 54 -28.04 -66.22 39.03
CA ARG A 54 -27.30 -66.33 37.76
C ARG A 54 -27.68 -65.22 36.78
N ILE A 55 -28.98 -64.92 36.62
CA ILE A 55 -29.45 -63.82 35.76
C ILE A 55 -28.94 -62.46 36.26
N CYS A 56 -29.04 -62.19 37.58
CA CYS A 56 -28.48 -60.97 38.17
C CYS A 56 -26.96 -60.87 37.99
N SER A 57 -26.23 -61.98 38.09
CA SER A 57 -24.78 -62.02 37.85
C SER A 57 -24.41 -61.73 36.39
N LEU A 58 -25.18 -62.24 35.43
CA LEU A 58 -25.00 -61.96 34.00
C LEU A 58 -25.34 -60.51 33.66
N ILE A 59 -26.37 -59.94 34.28
CA ILE A 59 -26.71 -58.51 34.15
C ILE A 59 -25.57 -57.64 34.74
N LEU A 60 -25.05 -58.00 35.92
CA LEU A 60 -23.90 -57.31 36.53
C LEU A 60 -22.64 -57.42 35.67
N TRP A 61 -22.34 -58.60 35.12
CA TRP A 61 -21.24 -58.80 34.17
C TRP A 61 -21.45 -58.02 32.88
N GLY A 62 -22.67 -57.96 32.35
CA GLY A 62 -23.02 -57.14 31.19
C GLY A 62 -22.83 -55.64 31.46
N ILE A 63 -23.24 -55.16 32.63
CA ILE A 63 -23.01 -53.77 33.07
C ILE A 63 -21.52 -53.50 33.24
N PHE A 64 -20.76 -54.44 33.80
CA PHE A 64 -19.32 -54.33 34.00
C PHE A 64 -18.56 -54.29 32.67
N ILE A 65 -18.84 -55.22 31.76
CA ILE A 65 -18.26 -55.26 30.40
C ILE A 65 -18.62 -53.97 29.65
N TYR A 66 -19.88 -53.55 29.71
CA TYR A 66 -20.30 -52.27 29.12
C TYR A 66 -19.52 -51.09 29.72
N ALA A 67 -19.33 -51.04 31.04
CA ALA A 67 -18.54 -50.00 31.69
C ALA A 67 -17.07 -50.02 31.25
N VAL A 68 -16.44 -51.20 31.14
CA VAL A 68 -15.06 -51.36 30.66
C VAL A 68 -14.92 -50.91 29.21
N ILE A 69 -15.80 -51.35 28.31
CA ILE A 69 -15.82 -50.91 26.91
C ILE A 69 -16.01 -49.40 26.83
N ARG A 70 -16.88 -48.82 27.65
CA ARG A 70 -17.13 -47.37 27.69
C ARG A 70 -15.91 -46.60 28.19
N ILE A 71 -15.19 -47.12 29.19
CA ILE A 71 -13.93 -46.52 29.67
C ILE A 71 -12.85 -46.60 28.60
N ALA A 72 -12.70 -47.76 27.94
CA ALA A 72 -11.73 -47.95 26.86
C ALA A 72 -12.02 -47.04 25.66
N LEU A 73 -13.26 -46.99 25.18
CA LEU A 73 -13.70 -46.07 24.12
C LEU A 73 -13.52 -44.61 24.52
N HIS A 74 -13.79 -44.26 25.78
CA HIS A 74 -13.53 -42.92 26.29
C HIS A 74 -12.05 -42.58 26.21
N TYR A 75 -11.15 -43.45 26.68
CA TYR A 75 -9.71 -43.22 26.63
C TYR A 75 -9.17 -43.13 25.21
N LEU A 76 -9.61 -44.02 24.32
CA LEU A 76 -9.27 -44.03 22.91
C LEU A 76 -9.74 -42.74 22.22
N TYR A 77 -10.96 -42.31 22.52
CA TYR A 77 -11.46 -41.03 22.04
C TYR A 77 -10.64 -39.84 22.58
N LEU A 78 -10.31 -39.84 23.88
CA LEU A 78 -9.48 -38.80 24.48
C LEU A 78 -8.11 -38.71 23.79
N HIS A 79 -7.52 -39.85 23.42
CA HIS A 79 -6.28 -39.93 22.66
C HIS A 79 -6.46 -39.31 21.26
N PHE A 80 -7.49 -39.71 20.51
CA PHE A 80 -7.77 -39.12 19.19
C PHE A 80 -8.07 -37.62 19.25
N GLU A 81 -8.79 -37.16 20.26
CA GLU A 81 -9.11 -35.75 20.44
C GLU A 81 -7.84 -34.92 20.66
N THR A 82 -6.83 -35.44 21.37
CA THR A 82 -5.53 -34.73 21.49
C THR A 82 -4.75 -34.63 20.18
N LYS A 83 -5.05 -35.48 19.19
CA LYS A 83 -4.47 -35.40 17.84
C LYS A 83 -5.24 -34.46 16.92
N ARG A 84 -6.56 -34.37 17.11
CA ARG A 84 -7.49 -33.53 16.31
C ARG A 84 -7.79 -32.16 16.92
N TYR A 85 -7.19 -31.82 18.06
CA TYR A 85 -7.40 -30.50 18.65
C TYR A 85 -6.47 -29.51 17.94
N ARG A 86 -7.06 -28.45 17.38
CA ARG A 86 -6.34 -27.42 16.61
C ARG A 86 -6.47 -26.07 17.30
N TYR A 87 -5.55 -25.20 16.94
CA TYR A 87 -5.48 -23.83 17.42
C TYR A 87 -5.38 -22.89 16.23
N VAL A 88 -6.12 -21.79 16.32
CA VAL A 88 -5.98 -20.66 15.42
C VAL A 88 -5.68 -19.42 16.25
N MET A 89 -4.85 -18.54 15.73
CA MET A 89 -4.63 -17.21 16.27
C MET A 89 -5.51 -16.23 15.51
N LEU A 90 -6.13 -15.28 16.22
CA LEU A 90 -6.89 -14.20 15.61
C LEU A 90 -6.27 -12.86 15.97
N ILE A 91 -6.23 -11.96 14.99
CA ILE A 91 -5.80 -10.57 15.17
C ILE A 91 -6.97 -9.65 14.81
N PRO A 92 -7.52 -8.88 15.76
CA PRO A 92 -8.59 -7.92 15.47
C PRO A 92 -8.07 -6.73 14.67
N HIS A 93 -8.96 -6.10 13.90
CA HIS A 93 -8.65 -4.90 13.10
C HIS A 93 -9.39 -3.67 13.66
N ILE A 94 -8.79 -2.49 13.55
CA ILE A 94 -9.34 -1.22 14.08
C ILE A 94 -10.68 -0.82 13.45
N GLU A 95 -10.96 -1.29 12.24
CA GLU A 95 -12.20 -0.98 11.50
C GLU A 95 -13.37 -1.93 11.84
N ASP A 96 -13.19 -2.89 12.75
CA ASP A 96 -14.27 -3.79 13.16
C ASP A 96 -15.28 -3.09 14.08
N GLU A 97 -16.52 -2.92 13.60
CA GLU A 97 -17.60 -2.33 14.40
C GLU A 97 -18.30 -3.36 15.32
N VAL A 98 -17.83 -3.44 16.56
CA VAL A 98 -18.34 -4.37 17.59
C VAL A 98 -19.50 -3.76 18.38
N THR A 99 -20.69 -4.37 18.27
CA THR A 99 -21.86 -4.00 19.09
C THR A 99 -22.29 -5.14 20.03
N THR A 100 -22.98 -4.81 21.12
CA THR A 100 -23.48 -5.79 22.10
C THR A 100 -24.45 -6.79 21.47
N GLU A 101 -25.25 -6.37 20.50
CA GLU A 101 -26.18 -7.21 19.76
C GLU A 101 -25.45 -8.22 18.86
N LYS A 102 -24.46 -7.77 18.09
CA LYS A 102 -23.60 -8.63 17.25
C LYS A 102 -22.89 -9.68 18.11
N LEU A 103 -22.29 -9.29 19.23
CA LEU A 103 -21.68 -10.22 20.19
C LEU A 103 -22.69 -11.23 20.77
N GLY A 104 -23.90 -10.76 21.07
CA GLY A 104 -25.01 -11.62 21.52
C GLY A 104 -25.46 -12.64 20.45
N GLN A 105 -25.34 -12.32 19.16
CA GLN A 105 -25.60 -13.27 18.06
C GLN A 105 -24.44 -14.26 17.91
N MET A 106 -23.19 -13.78 17.93
CA MET A 106 -21.99 -14.62 17.91
C MET A 106 -22.02 -15.71 18.98
N ILE A 107 -22.29 -15.35 20.24
CA ILE A 107 -22.28 -16.32 21.34
C ILE A 107 -23.39 -17.39 21.19
N ARG A 108 -24.52 -17.03 20.56
CA ARG A 108 -25.59 -17.98 20.25
C ARG A 108 -25.20 -18.92 19.12
N HIS A 109 -24.51 -18.42 18.09
CA HIS A 109 -23.92 -19.27 17.05
C HIS A 109 -22.94 -20.26 17.69
N VAL A 110 -22.01 -19.77 18.51
CA VAL A 110 -21.04 -20.62 19.23
C VAL A 110 -21.75 -21.69 20.08
N HIS A 111 -22.85 -21.36 20.75
CA HIS A 111 -23.66 -22.36 21.49
C HIS A 111 -24.22 -23.44 20.57
N GLY A 112 -24.74 -23.04 19.40
CA GLY A 112 -25.31 -23.91 18.38
C GLY A 112 -24.32 -24.91 17.78
N THR A 113 -23.02 -24.62 17.80
CA THR A 113 -21.97 -25.56 17.36
C THR A 113 -21.86 -26.79 18.26
N GLY A 114 -22.45 -26.78 19.46
CA GLY A 114 -22.36 -27.85 20.45
C GLY A 114 -22.77 -29.24 19.93
N ARG A 115 -22.04 -30.30 20.34
CA ARG A 115 -22.41 -31.69 20.03
C ARG A 115 -23.80 -32.05 20.57
N LYS A 116 -24.55 -32.86 19.82
CA LYS A 116 -25.87 -33.36 20.24
C LYS A 116 -25.74 -34.31 21.46
N PRO A 117 -26.80 -34.52 22.26
CA PRO A 117 -26.72 -35.34 23.48
C PRO A 117 -26.18 -36.76 23.29
N LEU A 118 -26.59 -37.45 22.22
CA LEU A 118 -26.11 -38.80 21.88
C LEU A 118 -24.62 -38.80 21.51
N GLU A 119 -24.17 -37.80 20.76
CA GLU A 119 -22.77 -37.63 20.40
C GLU A 119 -21.93 -37.31 21.63
N ARG A 120 -22.42 -36.46 22.55
CA ARG A 120 -21.76 -36.16 23.83
C ARG A 120 -21.63 -37.40 24.70
N LEU A 121 -22.58 -38.32 24.64
CA LEU A 121 -22.47 -39.60 25.35
C LEU A 121 -21.35 -40.46 24.74
N ARG A 122 -21.23 -40.52 23.41
CA ARG A 122 -20.20 -41.36 22.74
C ARG A 122 -18.79 -40.74 22.79
N LYS A 123 -18.67 -39.46 22.45
CA LYS A 123 -17.44 -38.72 22.23
C LYS A 123 -17.08 -37.78 23.40
N GLY A 124 -17.89 -37.70 24.45
CA GLY A 124 -17.70 -36.67 25.47
C GLY A 124 -18.03 -35.26 24.97
N ARG A 125 -17.85 -34.28 25.87
CA ARG A 125 -18.12 -32.87 25.58
C ARG A 125 -17.05 -32.27 24.67
N ASP A 126 -17.50 -31.46 23.74
CA ASP A 126 -16.68 -30.53 22.98
C ASP A 126 -16.29 -29.35 23.87
N TRP A 127 -15.02 -29.35 24.28
CA TRP A 127 -14.42 -28.20 24.95
C TRP A 127 -13.73 -27.34 23.91
N TYR A 128 -14.07 -26.06 23.94
CA TYR A 128 -13.41 -24.99 23.23
C TYR A 128 -12.69 -24.13 24.25
N ARG A 129 -11.81 -23.25 23.77
CA ARG A 129 -11.17 -22.27 24.63
C ARG A 129 -10.72 -21.04 23.89
N MET A 130 -10.62 -19.95 24.62
CA MET A 130 -9.92 -18.75 24.20
C MET A 130 -8.72 -18.54 25.14
N ILE A 131 -7.53 -18.36 24.58
CA ILE A 131 -6.30 -18.10 25.32
C ILE A 131 -5.80 -16.71 24.96
N MET A 132 -5.58 -15.89 25.98
CA MET A 132 -4.77 -14.68 25.88
C MET A 132 -3.37 -15.02 26.33
N TYR A 133 -2.36 -14.69 25.53
CA TYR A 133 -0.96 -14.96 25.84
C TYR A 133 -0.10 -13.74 25.53
N ARG A 134 0.74 -13.33 26.49
CA ARG A 134 1.78 -12.33 26.27
C ARG A 134 3.13 -13.04 26.02
N PRO A 135 3.70 -12.96 24.80
CA PRO A 135 5.03 -13.48 24.52
C PRO A 135 6.13 -12.74 25.30
N GLU A 136 7.35 -13.25 25.21
CA GLU A 136 8.56 -12.59 25.74
C GLU A 136 9.07 -11.55 24.74
N GLY A 137 9.49 -10.39 25.23
CA GLY A 137 10.06 -9.32 24.41
C GLY A 137 9.32 -8.00 24.57
N ARG A 138 10.09 -6.91 24.63
CA ARG A 138 9.56 -5.54 24.86
C ARG A 138 8.54 -5.09 23.81
N LYS A 139 8.71 -5.54 22.55
CA LYS A 139 7.83 -5.18 21.42
C LYS A 139 6.69 -6.17 21.21
N GLU A 140 6.67 -7.30 21.93
CA GLU A 140 5.66 -8.32 21.79
C GLU A 140 4.37 -7.94 22.53
N ARG A 141 3.25 -8.22 21.88
CA ARG A 141 1.92 -7.84 22.35
C ARG A 141 1.07 -9.07 22.63
N VAL A 142 0.01 -8.89 23.41
CA VAL A 142 -0.94 -9.95 23.77
C VAL A 142 -1.62 -10.49 22.53
N ARG A 143 -1.54 -11.81 22.35
CA ARG A 143 -2.12 -12.55 21.23
C ARG A 143 -3.34 -13.36 21.70
N TYR A 144 -4.32 -13.52 20.82
CA TYR A 144 -5.56 -14.25 21.09
C TYR A 144 -5.60 -15.54 20.27
N TYR A 145 -5.82 -16.66 20.96
CA TYR A 145 -5.92 -17.97 20.32
C TYR A 145 -7.27 -18.60 20.63
N ILE A 146 -7.89 -19.22 19.63
CA ILE A 146 -9.06 -20.07 19.80
C ILE A 146 -8.65 -21.51 19.53
N GLY A 147 -8.99 -22.39 20.45
CA GLY A 147 -8.72 -23.82 20.34
C GLY A 147 -10.00 -24.63 20.38
N GLY A 148 -10.05 -25.69 19.57
CA GLY A 148 -11.20 -26.59 19.52
C GLY A 148 -10.94 -27.89 18.76
N PRO A 149 -11.91 -28.83 18.79
CA PRO A 149 -11.93 -29.96 17.87
C PRO A 149 -11.93 -29.50 16.40
N GLU A 150 -11.05 -30.07 15.58
CA GLU A 150 -10.88 -29.76 14.14
C GLU A 150 -12.19 -29.79 13.35
N ASP A 151 -13.12 -30.68 13.69
CA ASP A 151 -14.42 -30.83 13.01
C ASP A 151 -15.37 -29.64 13.22
N LYS A 152 -15.11 -28.78 14.21
CA LYS A 152 -16.01 -27.68 14.61
C LYS A 152 -15.33 -26.36 14.87
N LEU A 153 -14.00 -26.32 14.91
CA LEU A 153 -13.23 -25.10 15.15
C LEU A 153 -13.57 -24.02 14.13
N GLN A 154 -13.70 -24.39 12.86
CA GLN A 154 -14.04 -23.47 11.78
C GLN A 154 -15.37 -22.75 12.02
N LEU A 155 -16.41 -23.45 12.51
CA LEU A 155 -17.71 -22.83 12.83
C LEU A 155 -17.61 -21.78 13.96
N ILE A 156 -16.67 -21.95 14.89
CA ILE A 156 -16.43 -20.94 15.94
C ILE A 156 -15.69 -19.74 15.35
N VAL A 157 -14.71 -19.99 14.49
CA VAL A 157 -13.98 -18.92 13.80
C VAL A 157 -14.95 -18.09 12.95
N GLU A 158 -15.82 -18.73 12.17
CA GLU A 158 -16.88 -18.08 11.39
C GLU A 158 -17.83 -17.27 12.28
N ALA A 159 -18.20 -17.82 13.46
CA ALA A 159 -19.01 -17.08 14.41
C ALA A 159 -18.28 -15.81 14.91
N VAL A 160 -16.98 -15.86 15.17
CA VAL A 160 -16.19 -14.68 15.58
C VAL A 160 -16.05 -13.69 14.42
N GLN A 161 -15.72 -14.15 13.21
CA GLN A 161 -15.58 -13.31 12.02
C GLN A 161 -16.89 -12.66 11.58
N SER A 162 -18.05 -13.20 11.99
CA SER A 162 -19.35 -12.51 11.79
C SER A 162 -19.46 -11.17 12.54
N VAL A 163 -18.63 -10.94 13.54
CA VAL A 163 -18.52 -9.67 14.29
C VAL A 163 -17.24 -8.92 13.93
N TYR A 164 -16.13 -9.64 13.79
CA TYR A 164 -14.80 -9.10 13.45
C TYR A 164 -14.48 -9.41 11.99
N THR A 165 -15.14 -8.69 11.08
CA THR A 165 -15.11 -8.99 9.64
C THR A 165 -13.74 -8.83 9.02
N ASN A 166 -12.94 -7.87 9.51
CA ASN A 166 -11.60 -7.58 9.01
C ASN A 166 -10.51 -8.26 9.84
N SER A 167 -10.88 -9.15 10.78
CA SER A 167 -9.89 -9.89 11.57
C SER A 167 -9.20 -10.97 10.75
N GLU A 168 -7.89 -11.08 10.97
CA GLU A 168 -7.09 -12.13 10.33
C GLU A 168 -7.02 -13.38 11.19
N VAL A 169 -6.99 -14.54 10.51
CA VAL A 169 -6.98 -15.85 11.15
C VAL A 169 -5.78 -16.65 10.67
N TYR A 170 -4.95 -17.07 11.62
CA TYR A 170 -3.74 -17.85 11.36
C TYR A 170 -3.86 -19.24 11.95
N THR A 171 -3.63 -20.27 11.14
CA THR A 171 -3.56 -21.65 11.64
C THR A 171 -2.20 -21.89 12.27
N ILE A 172 -2.17 -22.30 13.54
CA ILE A 172 -0.92 -22.49 14.29
C ILE A 172 -0.57 -23.97 14.35
N ARG A 173 0.68 -24.30 14.03
CA ARG A 173 1.18 -25.67 14.16
C ARG A 173 1.23 -26.08 15.63
N LYS A 174 1.07 -27.37 15.90
CA LYS A 174 0.96 -27.88 17.28
C LYS A 174 2.21 -27.56 18.10
N GLU A 175 3.37 -27.56 17.44
CA GLU A 175 4.69 -27.34 18.01
C GLU A 175 4.94 -25.86 18.34
N GLU A 176 4.28 -24.94 17.61
CA GLU A 176 4.41 -23.50 17.78
C GLU A 176 3.46 -22.92 18.84
N MET A 177 2.39 -23.65 19.18
CA MET A 177 1.40 -23.19 20.14
C MET A 177 2.01 -23.04 21.55
N PRO A 178 2.05 -21.81 22.11
CA PRO A 178 2.72 -21.56 23.39
C PRO A 178 1.89 -22.06 24.57
N PHE A 179 2.45 -22.98 25.35
CA PHE A 179 1.87 -23.44 26.61
C PHE A 179 2.81 -23.19 27.79
N PRO A 180 2.27 -22.99 29.01
CA PRO A 180 3.07 -22.80 30.20
C PRO A 180 4.00 -23.99 30.47
N THR A 181 5.21 -23.71 30.92
CA THR A 181 6.16 -24.77 31.28
C THR A 181 5.69 -25.56 32.51
N LYS A 182 6.35 -26.69 32.79
CA LYS A 182 6.09 -27.47 34.01
C LYS A 182 6.40 -26.69 35.30
N LYS A 183 7.20 -25.62 35.22
CA LYS A 183 7.58 -24.75 36.35
C LYS A 183 6.60 -23.59 36.56
N ALA A 184 5.71 -23.32 35.61
CA ALA A 184 4.74 -22.24 35.67
C ALA A 184 3.94 -22.26 36.97
N VAL A 185 3.77 -21.07 37.56
CA VAL A 185 2.78 -20.88 38.61
C VAL A 185 1.41 -20.79 37.97
N GLY A 186 0.39 -21.35 38.63
CA GLY A 186 -0.94 -21.41 38.07
C GLY A 186 -2.04 -21.21 39.10
N GLY A 187 -3.22 -20.86 38.59
CA GLY A 187 -4.43 -20.71 39.37
C GLY A 187 -5.69 -20.85 38.53
N ARG A 188 -6.82 -20.93 39.22
CA ARG A 188 -8.14 -21.11 38.62
C ARG A 188 -9.19 -20.36 39.41
N MET A 189 -10.18 -19.84 38.69
CA MET A 189 -11.36 -19.21 39.28
C MET A 189 -12.35 -20.26 39.78
N VAL A 190 -12.91 -20.00 40.96
CA VAL A 190 -14.01 -20.78 41.53
C VAL A 190 -15.09 -19.83 42.07
N LEU A 191 -16.34 -20.26 42.09
CA LEU A 191 -17.42 -19.49 42.72
C LEU A 191 -17.16 -19.36 44.22
N LYS A 192 -17.35 -18.16 44.77
CA LYS A 192 -17.22 -17.88 46.21
C LYS A 192 -18.30 -18.61 46.99
N ARG A 193 -19.56 -18.53 46.53
CA ARG A 193 -20.72 -19.21 47.12
C ARG A 193 -20.84 -20.65 46.59
N LYS A 194 -21.32 -21.57 47.43
CA LYS A 194 -21.44 -23.02 47.11
C LYS A 194 -22.91 -23.46 47.06
N ARG A 195 -23.17 -24.64 46.48
CA ARG A 195 -24.50 -25.31 46.44
C ARG A 195 -25.56 -24.50 45.68
N LEU A 196 -26.70 -24.16 46.30
CA LEU A 196 -27.81 -23.48 45.62
C LEU A 196 -27.49 -22.01 45.29
N GLU A 197 -26.70 -21.34 46.12
CA GLU A 197 -26.25 -19.96 45.90
C GLU A 197 -25.24 -19.85 44.75
N ALA A 198 -24.64 -20.97 44.33
CA ALA A 198 -23.76 -21.01 43.15
C ALA A 198 -24.51 -20.72 41.84
N THR A 199 -25.85 -20.75 41.82
CA THR A 199 -26.65 -20.41 40.64
C THR A 199 -27.07 -18.94 40.54
N LEU A 200 -26.60 -18.08 41.45
CA LEU A 200 -26.75 -16.63 41.36
C LEU A 200 -25.92 -16.06 40.20
N SER A 201 -26.37 -14.95 39.61
CA SER A 201 -25.76 -14.33 38.43
C SER A 201 -24.37 -13.79 38.69
N LEU A 202 -23.57 -13.78 37.64
CA LEU A 202 -22.36 -12.98 37.55
C LEU A 202 -22.64 -11.74 36.70
N ALA A 203 -21.68 -10.80 36.69
CA ALA A 203 -21.78 -9.61 35.87
C ALA A 203 -22.00 -9.97 34.39
N ARG A 204 -22.87 -9.22 33.73
CA ARG A 204 -23.11 -9.35 32.29
C ARG A 204 -22.18 -8.40 31.53
N TYR A 205 -21.86 -8.78 30.31
CA TYR A 205 -21.15 -7.90 29.38
C TYR A 205 -21.91 -6.59 29.20
N THR A 206 -21.20 -5.49 29.48
CA THR A 206 -21.69 -4.11 29.27
C THR A 206 -20.73 -3.30 28.41
N ARG A 207 -19.43 -3.46 28.64
CA ARG A 207 -18.34 -2.80 27.92
C ARG A 207 -17.13 -3.72 27.80
N ASP A 208 -16.26 -3.42 26.86
CA ASP A 208 -15.00 -4.14 26.72
C ASP A 208 -14.01 -3.75 27.83
N VAL A 209 -13.41 -4.77 28.44
CA VAL A 209 -12.42 -4.71 29.52
C VAL A 209 -11.18 -5.54 29.20
N LEU A 210 -11.15 -6.24 28.06
CA LEU A 210 -10.00 -7.04 27.63
C LEU A 210 -8.74 -6.20 27.40
N PRO A 211 -8.81 -4.94 26.91
CA PRO A 211 -7.63 -4.08 26.86
C PRO A 211 -6.96 -3.85 28.21
N MET A 212 -7.76 -3.63 29.27
CA MET A 212 -7.23 -3.47 30.62
C MET A 212 -6.58 -4.78 31.12
N LEU A 213 -7.20 -5.91 30.81
CA LEU A 213 -6.68 -7.23 31.17
C LEU A 213 -5.35 -7.52 30.46
N GLY A 214 -5.28 -7.27 29.15
CA GLY A 214 -4.05 -7.45 28.36
C GLY A 214 -2.92 -6.54 28.85
N ASN A 215 -3.23 -5.30 29.21
CA ASN A 215 -2.24 -4.37 29.76
C ASN A 215 -1.67 -4.82 31.13
N ALA A 216 -2.45 -5.54 31.93
CA ALA A 216 -2.00 -6.08 33.22
C ALA A 216 -1.24 -7.42 33.11
N MET A 217 -1.14 -7.99 31.92
CA MET A 217 -0.37 -9.22 31.69
C MET A 217 1.11 -8.90 31.54
N GLU A 218 1.95 -9.63 32.28
CA GLU A 218 3.41 -9.63 32.09
C GLU A 218 3.83 -10.68 31.06
N GLU A 219 5.07 -10.58 30.57
CA GLU A 219 5.66 -11.56 29.63
C GLU A 219 5.47 -13.00 30.12
N LYS A 220 5.33 -13.96 29.20
CA LYS A 220 5.10 -15.37 29.52
C LYS A 220 3.94 -15.59 30.49
N THR A 221 2.82 -14.90 30.28
CA THR A 221 1.59 -15.04 31.08
C THR A 221 0.42 -15.43 30.20
N TRP A 222 -0.44 -16.32 30.73
CA TRP A 222 -1.60 -16.88 30.04
C TRP A 222 -2.88 -16.67 30.84
N VAL A 223 -3.94 -16.27 30.14
CA VAL A 223 -5.33 -16.34 30.60
C VAL A 223 -6.08 -17.31 29.71
N ASP A 224 -6.62 -18.39 30.28
CA ASP A 224 -7.32 -19.46 29.55
C ASP A 224 -8.78 -19.53 29.98
N VAL A 225 -9.68 -19.28 29.03
CA VAL A 225 -11.12 -19.39 29.20
C VAL A 225 -11.58 -20.62 28.44
N ALA A 226 -11.69 -21.75 29.13
CA ALA A 226 -12.21 -22.99 28.55
C ALA A 226 -13.73 -23.04 28.72
N PHE A 227 -14.46 -23.31 27.63
CA PHE A 227 -15.92 -23.35 27.62
C PHE A 227 -16.48 -24.52 26.80
N SER A 228 -17.71 -24.93 27.12
CA SER A 228 -18.44 -25.99 26.39
C SER A 228 -19.94 -25.69 26.44
N PRO A 229 -20.67 -25.70 25.31
CA PRO A 229 -22.11 -25.45 25.30
C PRO A 229 -22.86 -26.41 26.23
N ASP A 230 -23.83 -25.91 26.99
CA ASP A 230 -24.65 -26.68 27.91
C ASP A 230 -26.14 -26.45 27.66
N ASN A 231 -26.96 -27.46 27.93
CA ASN A 231 -28.41 -27.38 27.71
C ASN A 231 -29.12 -26.58 28.82
N GLY A 232 -28.39 -26.04 29.79
CA GLY A 232 -28.93 -25.17 30.84
C GLY A 232 -29.77 -25.87 31.90
N TYR A 233 -30.12 -27.15 31.73
CA TYR A 233 -31.01 -27.89 32.65
C TYR A 233 -30.60 -27.79 34.12
N ARG A 234 -29.29 -27.93 34.41
CA ARG A 234 -28.77 -27.81 35.79
C ARG A 234 -28.93 -26.41 36.35
N LEU A 235 -28.67 -25.40 35.53
CA LEU A 235 -28.85 -23.99 35.87
C LEU A 235 -30.34 -23.70 36.14
N THR A 236 -31.23 -24.08 35.22
CA THR A 236 -32.69 -23.93 35.38
C THR A 236 -33.22 -24.63 36.63
N LYS A 237 -32.80 -25.88 36.88
CA LYS A 237 -33.21 -26.64 38.06
C LYS A 237 -32.68 -26.00 39.35
N GLY A 238 -31.46 -25.48 39.32
CA GLY A 238 -30.85 -24.76 40.45
C GLY A 238 -31.55 -23.45 40.73
N ILE A 239 -31.82 -22.63 39.71
CA ILE A 239 -32.58 -21.37 39.79
C ILE A 239 -33.96 -21.63 40.40
N ARG A 240 -34.72 -22.60 39.88
CA ARG A 240 -36.05 -22.96 40.43
C ARG A 240 -35.98 -23.42 41.90
N LYS A 241 -34.92 -24.12 42.29
CA LYS A 241 -34.71 -24.54 43.68
C LYS A 241 -34.32 -23.36 44.58
N ALA A 242 -33.46 -22.46 44.10
CA ALA A 242 -33.07 -21.25 44.80
C ALA A 242 -34.28 -20.32 45.01
N GLU A 243 -35.07 -20.09 43.97
CA GLU A 243 -36.31 -19.31 44.03
C GLU A 243 -37.31 -19.90 45.04
N LYS A 244 -37.52 -21.23 45.00
CA LYS A 244 -38.35 -21.93 46.00
C LYS A 244 -37.78 -21.83 47.42
N ALA A 245 -36.46 -21.87 47.59
CA ALA A 245 -35.83 -21.77 48.89
C ALA A 245 -35.95 -20.35 49.49
N ILE A 246 -35.81 -19.31 48.66
CA ILE A 246 -36.01 -17.91 49.07
C ILE A 246 -37.50 -17.67 49.41
N LYS A 247 -38.43 -18.11 48.54
CA LYS A 247 -39.88 -18.02 48.79
C LYS A 247 -40.35 -18.81 50.01
N LYS A 248 -39.68 -19.90 50.39
CA LYS A 248 -40.01 -20.71 51.56
C LYS A 248 -39.51 -20.09 52.87
N LYS A 249 -38.52 -19.19 52.83
CA LYS A 249 -37.89 -18.62 54.04
C LYS A 249 -38.78 -17.61 54.79
N LYS A 250 -39.80 -16.96 54.19
CA LYS A 250 -40.77 -16.09 54.92
C LYS A 250 -42.16 -15.97 54.28
N LYS A 251 -43.21 -15.87 55.13
CA LYS A 251 -44.59 -15.49 54.80
C LYS A 251 -44.87 -13.96 54.93
N ASP A 252 -43.96 -13.20 55.57
CA ASP A 252 -44.17 -11.76 55.93
C ASP A 252 -43.32 -10.76 55.12
N GLY A 253 -43.06 -11.05 53.84
CA GLY A 253 -42.38 -10.12 52.93
C GLY A 253 -40.87 -10.36 52.77
N LEU A 254 -40.38 -10.02 51.57
CA LEU A 254 -38.99 -10.20 51.13
C LEU A 254 -38.14 -8.97 51.46
N ASP A 255 -36.93 -9.19 51.95
CA ASP A 255 -35.93 -8.13 52.17
C ASP A 255 -35.47 -7.52 50.83
N ALA A 256 -34.93 -6.30 50.85
CA ALA A 256 -34.45 -5.60 49.65
C ALA A 256 -33.36 -6.42 48.92
N PHE A 257 -32.46 -7.04 49.67
CA PHE A 257 -31.42 -7.92 49.14
C PHE A 257 -31.99 -9.19 48.50
N GLU A 258 -32.96 -9.85 49.15
CA GLU A 258 -33.60 -11.05 48.60
C GLU A 258 -34.44 -10.75 47.34
N LYS A 259 -35.05 -9.56 47.26
CA LYS A 259 -35.72 -9.08 46.04
C LYS A 259 -34.74 -8.89 44.89
N GLU A 260 -33.53 -8.40 45.17
CA GLU A 260 -32.45 -8.27 44.20
C GLU A 260 -31.94 -9.64 43.73
N GLU A 261 -31.73 -10.60 44.63
CA GLU A 261 -31.36 -11.98 44.26
C GLU A 261 -32.43 -12.65 43.37
N ILE A 262 -33.72 -12.48 43.68
CA ILE A 262 -34.81 -13.01 42.85
C ILE A 262 -34.84 -12.32 41.49
N ARG A 263 -34.68 -10.99 41.44
CA ARG A 263 -34.65 -10.24 40.17
C ARG A 263 -33.48 -10.70 39.31
N ALA A 264 -32.31 -10.89 39.90
CA ALA A 264 -31.10 -11.38 39.24
C ALA A 264 -31.26 -12.81 38.72
N LEU A 265 -31.86 -13.71 39.49
CA LEU A 265 -32.19 -15.09 39.08
C LEU A 265 -33.17 -15.11 37.89
N ASN A 266 -34.21 -14.28 37.92
CA ASN A 266 -35.18 -14.16 36.84
C ASN A 266 -34.54 -13.58 35.58
N LYS A 267 -33.68 -12.57 35.72
CA LYS A 267 -32.91 -11.99 34.61
C LYS A 267 -32.04 -13.06 33.96
N ARG A 268 -31.35 -13.89 34.76
CA ARG A 268 -30.48 -15.01 34.32
C ARG A 268 -31.26 -16.15 33.65
N PHE A 269 -32.56 -16.24 33.88
CA PHE A 269 -33.47 -17.25 33.30
C PHE A 269 -34.24 -16.75 32.06
N SER A 270 -33.86 -15.61 31.47
CA SER A 270 -34.56 -15.10 30.28
C SER A 270 -34.48 -16.12 29.11
N LYS A 271 -35.57 -16.24 28.34
CA LYS A 271 -35.69 -17.23 27.24
C LYS A 271 -34.64 -17.09 26.13
N ASN A 272 -33.93 -15.97 26.08
CA ASN A 272 -32.96 -15.65 25.03
C ASN A 272 -31.49 -15.91 25.44
N GLU A 273 -31.24 -16.36 26.67
CA GLU A 273 -29.88 -16.66 27.16
C GLU A 273 -29.51 -18.13 26.91
N VAL A 274 -28.28 -18.33 26.45
CA VAL A 274 -27.66 -19.65 26.28
C VAL A 274 -26.75 -19.96 27.47
N ALA A 275 -26.53 -21.24 27.77
CA ALA A 275 -25.72 -21.67 28.92
C ALA A 275 -24.45 -22.39 28.48
N PHE A 276 -23.35 -22.16 29.21
CA PHE A 276 -22.05 -22.78 28.97
C PHE A 276 -21.47 -23.35 30.27
N GLN A 277 -20.75 -24.46 30.17
CA GLN A 277 -19.79 -24.84 31.20
C GLN A 277 -18.50 -24.09 30.97
N VAL A 278 -18.01 -23.37 31.98
CA VAL A 278 -16.85 -22.49 31.87
C VAL A 278 -15.82 -22.82 32.95
N SER A 279 -14.55 -22.68 32.61
CA SER A 279 -13.41 -22.75 33.53
C SER A 279 -12.38 -21.70 33.13
N VAL A 280 -12.11 -20.75 34.02
CA VAL A 280 -11.09 -19.70 33.81
C VAL A 280 -9.83 -20.05 34.59
N SER A 281 -8.71 -20.19 33.90
CA SER A 281 -7.40 -20.53 34.47
C SER A 281 -6.35 -19.48 34.11
N PHE A 282 -5.34 -19.35 34.96
CA PHE A 282 -4.21 -18.44 34.75
C PHE A 282 -2.92 -19.20 34.94
N ALA A 283 -1.91 -18.88 34.15
CA ALA A 283 -0.56 -19.37 34.37
C ALA A 283 0.46 -18.27 34.06
N SER A 284 1.62 -18.32 34.70
CA SER A 284 2.73 -17.43 34.37
C SER A 284 4.05 -18.15 34.62
N ASP A 285 4.96 -18.03 33.64
CA ASP A 285 6.36 -18.41 33.75
C ASP A 285 7.25 -17.18 34.09
N HIS A 286 6.67 -15.98 34.14
CA HIS A 286 7.35 -14.77 34.61
C HIS A 286 7.83 -14.93 36.05
N TYR A 287 8.91 -14.22 36.42
CA TYR A 287 9.37 -14.13 37.79
C TYR A 287 9.43 -12.67 38.25
N PRO A 288 8.72 -12.29 39.34
CA PRO A 288 7.88 -13.13 40.20
C PRO A 288 6.46 -13.35 39.64
N GLY A 289 6.11 -14.58 39.28
CA GLY A 289 4.81 -14.87 38.64
C GLY A 289 3.60 -14.96 39.57
N VAL A 290 3.78 -15.22 40.88
CA VAL A 290 2.66 -15.38 41.83
C VAL A 290 1.86 -14.07 42.01
N PRO A 291 2.51 -12.90 42.22
CA PRO A 291 1.80 -11.62 42.24
C PRO A 291 1.03 -11.36 40.95
N VAL A 292 1.65 -11.62 39.79
CA VAL A 292 1.04 -11.39 38.47
C VAL A 292 -0.27 -12.17 38.31
N ILE A 293 -0.25 -13.49 38.49
CA ILE A 293 -1.46 -14.32 38.35
C ILE A 293 -2.52 -14.00 39.42
N LYS A 294 -2.10 -13.55 40.61
CA LYS A 294 -3.01 -13.17 41.69
C LYS A 294 -3.71 -11.85 41.33
N ASN A 295 -2.97 -10.86 40.81
CA ASN A 295 -3.51 -9.58 40.36
C ASN A 295 -4.51 -9.78 39.21
N ILE A 296 -4.13 -10.56 38.19
CA ILE A 296 -5.02 -10.92 37.08
C ILE A 296 -6.27 -11.66 37.59
N GLY A 297 -6.09 -12.62 38.50
CA GLY A 297 -7.21 -13.34 39.12
C GLY A 297 -8.16 -12.44 39.91
N HIS A 298 -7.64 -11.45 40.63
CA HIS A 298 -8.45 -10.45 41.33
C HIS A 298 -9.16 -9.49 40.37
N MET A 299 -8.50 -9.09 39.28
CA MET A 299 -9.11 -8.28 38.24
C MET A 299 -10.31 -9.00 37.61
N VAL A 300 -10.13 -10.26 37.19
CA VAL A 300 -11.24 -11.09 36.67
C VAL A 300 -12.33 -11.30 37.72
N ALA A 301 -11.98 -11.45 39.00
CA ALA A 301 -12.97 -11.59 40.07
C ALA A 301 -13.83 -10.33 40.21
N SER A 302 -13.20 -9.15 40.14
CA SER A 302 -13.85 -7.84 40.20
C SER A 302 -14.74 -7.61 38.98
N LEU A 303 -14.24 -7.90 37.77
CA LEU A 303 -14.97 -7.77 36.50
C LEU A 303 -16.25 -8.62 36.48
N MET A 304 -16.21 -9.80 37.09
CA MET A 304 -17.33 -10.74 37.11
C MET A 304 -18.25 -10.58 38.32
N ALA A 305 -17.96 -9.66 39.24
CA ALA A 305 -18.73 -9.49 40.48
C ALA A 305 -20.11 -8.86 40.22
N ASP A 306 -21.15 -9.52 40.70
CA ASP A 306 -22.55 -9.05 40.71
C ASP A 306 -23.19 -9.60 42.00
N VAL A 307 -24.34 -10.27 41.93
CA VAL A 307 -24.93 -10.96 43.09
C VAL A 307 -24.03 -12.12 43.56
N ASN A 308 -23.30 -12.75 42.64
CA ASN A 308 -22.27 -13.73 42.96
C ASN A 308 -20.88 -13.19 42.61
N GLU A 309 -19.86 -13.82 43.20
CA GLU A 309 -18.47 -13.42 43.01
C GLU A 309 -17.61 -14.65 42.68
N LEU A 310 -16.52 -14.38 41.96
CA LEU A 310 -15.46 -15.36 41.76
C LEU A 310 -14.35 -15.18 42.79
N ARG A 311 -13.64 -16.27 43.06
CA ARG A 311 -12.46 -16.29 43.92
C ARG A 311 -11.32 -17.02 43.22
N TYR A 312 -10.15 -16.41 43.25
CA TYR A 312 -8.91 -17.04 42.81
C TYR A 312 -8.46 -18.18 43.75
N ARG A 313 -8.06 -19.32 43.19
CA ARG A 313 -7.43 -20.43 43.91
C ARG A 313 -6.17 -20.89 43.17
N ARG A 314 -5.08 -21.09 43.91
CA ARG A 314 -3.83 -21.63 43.36
C ARG A 314 -4.05 -23.06 42.87
N LEU A 315 -3.59 -23.36 41.67
CA LEU A 315 -3.67 -24.68 41.04
C LEU A 315 -2.52 -24.82 40.03
N ARG A 316 -1.58 -25.73 40.28
CA ARG A 316 -0.48 -25.98 39.35
C ARG A 316 -0.98 -26.74 38.11
N ARG A 317 -0.31 -26.54 36.97
CA ARG A 317 -0.59 -27.25 35.70
C ARG A 317 -2.06 -27.17 35.27
N CYS A 318 -2.66 -25.98 35.42
CA CYS A 318 -4.07 -25.76 35.15
C CYS A 318 -4.40 -25.59 33.65
N ILE A 319 -3.42 -25.21 32.82
CA ILE A 319 -3.55 -25.07 31.38
C ILE A 319 -2.80 -26.24 30.72
N ALA A 320 -3.53 -27.18 30.13
CA ALA A 320 -3.00 -28.29 29.34
C ALA A 320 -3.34 -28.10 27.86
N PHE A 321 -2.75 -28.88 26.94
CA PHE A 321 -3.02 -28.78 25.49
C PHE A 321 -4.52 -28.90 25.16
N VAL A 322 -5.21 -29.94 25.65
CA VAL A 322 -6.68 -30.03 25.52
C VAL A 322 -7.34 -29.62 26.84
N PRO A 323 -8.29 -28.67 26.84
CA PRO A 323 -9.00 -28.26 28.04
C PRO A 323 -9.88 -29.39 28.57
N ARG A 324 -9.56 -29.90 29.77
CA ARG A 324 -10.37 -30.90 30.48
C ARG A 324 -10.50 -30.52 31.94
N PRO A 325 -11.18 -29.40 32.26
CA PRO A 325 -11.28 -28.95 33.64
C PRO A 325 -12.06 -30.00 34.44
N VAL A 326 -11.45 -30.55 35.50
CA VAL A 326 -12.12 -31.43 36.48
C VAL A 326 -12.59 -30.60 37.68
N TYR A 327 -11.71 -29.74 38.18
CA TYR A 327 -11.95 -28.80 39.26
C TYR A 327 -12.24 -27.38 38.74
N GLY A 328 -13.09 -26.62 39.44
CA GLY A 328 -13.41 -25.22 39.12
C GLY A 328 -14.37 -25.04 37.94
N LYS A 329 -15.15 -26.08 37.57
CA LYS A 329 -16.19 -25.95 36.54
C LYS A 329 -17.34 -25.11 37.06
N MET A 330 -17.75 -24.12 36.28
CA MET A 330 -18.87 -23.23 36.58
C MET A 330 -19.87 -23.27 35.43
N VAL A 331 -21.11 -22.85 35.68
CA VAL A 331 -22.11 -22.68 34.63
C VAL A 331 -22.42 -21.20 34.50
N TRP A 332 -22.12 -20.64 33.32
CA TRP A 332 -22.29 -19.23 33.00
C TRP A 332 -23.30 -19.07 31.87
N THR A 333 -23.98 -17.93 31.79
CA THR A 333 -24.80 -17.57 30.61
C THR A 333 -23.93 -17.00 29.50
N GLY A 334 -24.48 -16.87 28.29
CA GLY A 334 -23.78 -16.28 27.14
C GLY A 334 -23.29 -14.87 27.45
N SER A 335 -24.17 -14.02 28.00
CA SER A 335 -23.80 -12.64 28.37
C SER A 335 -22.76 -12.56 29.49
N GLU A 336 -22.68 -13.55 30.39
CA GLU A 336 -21.64 -13.62 31.42
C GLU A 336 -20.30 -14.05 30.81
N LEU A 337 -20.32 -15.02 29.89
CA LEU A 337 -19.12 -15.51 29.19
C LEU A 337 -18.50 -14.46 28.28
N LEU A 338 -19.33 -13.60 27.64
CA LEU A 338 -18.85 -12.53 26.77
C LEU A 338 -17.85 -11.59 27.46
N ASN A 339 -17.91 -11.36 28.77
CA ASN A 339 -16.90 -10.55 29.48
C ASN A 339 -15.44 -11.01 29.27
N LEU A 340 -15.23 -12.29 28.94
CA LEU A 340 -13.92 -12.88 28.73
C LEU A 340 -13.80 -13.65 27.41
N MET A 341 -14.84 -13.67 26.57
CA MET A 341 -14.87 -14.43 25.31
C MET A 341 -15.38 -13.53 24.18
N HIS A 342 -14.47 -12.72 23.66
CA HIS A 342 -14.54 -11.96 22.42
C HIS A 342 -13.11 -11.44 22.11
N LEU A 343 -12.89 -10.79 20.97
CA LEU A 343 -11.64 -10.08 20.68
C LEU A 343 -11.72 -8.63 21.22
N PRO A 344 -10.61 -7.98 21.59
CA PRO A 344 -10.67 -6.62 22.08
C PRO A 344 -11.19 -5.68 20.98
N ASN A 345 -12.05 -4.75 21.36
CA ASN A 345 -12.50 -3.64 20.55
C ASN A 345 -11.46 -2.51 20.66
N VAL A 346 -10.64 -2.39 19.62
CA VAL A 346 -9.50 -1.46 19.59
C VAL A 346 -9.91 -0.21 18.85
N THR A 347 -9.73 0.95 19.48
CA THR A 347 -10.06 2.25 18.87
C THR A 347 -8.91 2.85 18.08
N GLY A 348 -7.68 2.41 18.36
CA GLY A 348 -6.45 2.89 17.73
C GLY A 348 -6.00 4.26 18.23
N ASP A 349 -6.53 4.73 19.36
CA ASP A 349 -6.03 5.94 20.00
C ASP A 349 -4.61 5.69 20.55
N LYS A 350 -3.62 6.33 19.92
CA LYS A 350 -2.19 6.22 20.30
C LYS A 350 -1.91 6.68 21.74
N ASN A 351 -2.80 7.49 22.33
CA ASN A 351 -2.70 7.94 23.71
C ASN A 351 -3.27 6.93 24.71
N ASN A 352 -4.09 5.97 24.24
CA ASN A 352 -4.66 4.95 25.10
C ASN A 352 -3.59 3.92 25.51
N LYS A 353 -3.05 4.08 26.72
CA LYS A 353 -2.03 3.18 27.29
C LYS A 353 -2.48 1.71 27.37
N THR A 354 -3.79 1.44 27.39
CA THR A 354 -4.32 0.08 27.53
C THR A 354 -4.28 -0.73 26.23
N GLU A 355 -4.35 -0.07 25.07
CA GLU A 355 -4.34 -0.73 23.75
C GLU A 355 -2.92 -1.06 23.27
N LYS A 356 -1.89 -0.36 23.78
CA LYS A 356 -0.48 -0.52 23.36
C LYS A 356 0.06 -1.95 23.49
N ASN A 357 -0.46 -2.70 24.47
CA ASN A 357 -0.01 -4.07 24.76
C ASN A 357 -0.83 -5.14 24.03
N ILE A 358 -1.77 -4.78 23.16
CA ILE A 358 -2.60 -5.72 22.40
C ILE A 358 -2.09 -5.84 20.96
N LEU A 359 -2.02 -7.06 20.44
CA LEU A 359 -1.78 -7.26 19.01
C LEU A 359 -3.10 -7.01 18.25
N TYR A 360 -3.09 -6.01 17.39
CA TYR A 360 -4.19 -5.65 16.49
C TYR A 360 -3.61 -5.12 15.18
N LEU A 361 -4.43 -5.10 14.13
CA LEU A 361 -4.10 -4.51 12.83
C LEU A 361 -4.59 -3.05 12.79
N ASP A 362 -3.66 -2.14 12.54
CA ASP A 362 -3.98 -0.74 12.26
C ASP A 362 -4.45 -0.56 10.80
N LYS A 363 -4.91 0.63 10.44
CA LYS A 363 -5.37 0.94 9.08
C LYS A 363 -4.26 0.64 8.07
N GLY A 364 -4.61 -0.05 6.99
CA GLY A 364 -3.67 -0.46 5.94
C GLY A 364 -2.63 -1.50 6.36
N GLU A 365 -2.67 -2.00 7.60
CA GLU A 365 -1.96 -3.22 7.97
C GLU A 365 -2.84 -4.41 7.61
N ALA A 366 -2.43 -5.14 6.58
CA ALA A 366 -3.11 -6.35 6.15
C ALA A 366 -2.09 -7.29 5.52
N MET A 367 -2.28 -8.58 5.74
CA MET A 367 -1.53 -9.60 5.04
C MET A 367 -2.06 -9.72 3.61
N ILE A 368 -1.14 -9.74 2.66
CA ILE A 368 -1.45 -10.04 1.26
C ILE A 368 -1.36 -11.56 1.03
N PRO A 369 -2.14 -12.12 0.09
CA PRO A 369 -2.02 -13.52 -0.32
C PRO A 369 -0.57 -13.90 -0.66
N ASP A 370 -0.18 -15.15 -0.39
CA ASP A 370 1.21 -15.60 -0.54
C ASP A 370 1.72 -15.55 -1.99
N ASP A 371 0.84 -15.71 -2.97
CA ASP A 371 1.08 -15.64 -4.40
C ASP A 371 1.06 -14.21 -4.96
N MET A 372 0.26 -13.32 -4.35
CA MET A 372 0.16 -11.92 -4.72
C MET A 372 1.45 -11.14 -4.40
N LEU A 373 1.97 -10.40 -5.37
CA LEU A 373 3.20 -9.60 -5.25
C LEU A 373 4.38 -10.40 -4.69
N ALA A 374 4.56 -11.62 -5.19
CA ALA A 374 5.59 -12.56 -4.73
C ALA A 374 6.84 -12.58 -5.64
N GLU A 375 6.73 -12.13 -6.88
CA GLU A 375 7.75 -12.28 -7.93
C GLU A 375 8.16 -10.93 -8.56
N GLY A 376 9.41 -10.84 -9.01
CA GLY A 376 9.98 -9.66 -9.69
C GLY A 376 10.80 -8.75 -8.78
N ILE A 377 10.74 -7.44 -9.07
CA ILE A 377 11.52 -6.39 -8.42
C ILE A 377 10.99 -6.16 -7.01
N THR A 378 11.87 -6.28 -6.01
CA THR A 378 11.55 -6.17 -4.59
C THR A 378 11.44 -4.72 -4.15
N ILE A 379 10.30 -4.34 -3.57
CA ILE A 379 9.99 -2.95 -3.21
C ILE A 379 10.02 -2.69 -1.69
N GLY A 380 9.86 -3.71 -0.87
CA GLY A 380 9.90 -3.60 0.59
C GLY A 380 9.30 -4.81 1.29
N HIS A 381 8.91 -4.66 2.56
CA HIS A 381 8.23 -5.69 3.34
C HIS A 381 6.79 -5.28 3.60
N VAL A 382 5.85 -6.23 3.62
CA VAL A 382 4.47 -5.96 4.01
C VAL A 382 4.45 -5.31 5.40
N MET A 383 3.67 -4.23 5.54
CA MET A 383 3.45 -3.59 6.83
C MET A 383 2.47 -4.43 7.64
N HIS A 384 3.01 -5.28 8.51
CA HIS A 384 2.20 -6.15 9.36
C HIS A 384 2.86 -6.34 10.74
N PRO A 385 2.10 -6.28 11.86
CA PRO A 385 2.67 -6.31 13.21
C PRO A 385 3.19 -7.70 13.63
N TYR A 386 2.58 -8.78 13.11
CA TYR A 386 3.00 -10.17 13.34
C TYR A 386 4.00 -10.71 12.28
N ILE A 387 3.66 -10.66 10.99
CA ILE A 387 4.52 -11.10 9.88
C ILE A 387 5.42 -9.95 9.42
N LYS A 388 6.73 -10.03 9.72
CA LYS A 388 7.67 -8.94 9.41
C LYS A 388 8.51 -9.16 8.15
N ASN A 389 8.63 -10.42 7.69
CA ASN A 389 9.60 -10.82 6.67
C ASN A 389 9.00 -11.09 5.28
N ARG A 390 7.69 -10.83 5.07
CA ARG A 390 7.08 -11.01 3.74
C ARG A 390 7.53 -9.87 2.83
N LEU A 391 8.47 -10.16 1.93
CA LEU A 391 8.89 -9.24 0.88
C LEU A 391 7.77 -9.01 -0.11
N VAL A 392 7.55 -7.78 -0.54
CA VAL A 392 6.65 -7.43 -1.65
C VAL A 392 7.49 -7.25 -2.90
N LYS A 393 7.08 -7.89 -4.00
CA LYS A 393 7.75 -7.84 -5.30
C LYS A 393 6.75 -7.57 -6.41
N ILE A 394 7.11 -6.74 -7.37
CA ILE A 394 6.28 -6.43 -8.54
C ILE A 394 6.99 -6.94 -9.79
N ARG A 395 6.24 -7.63 -10.65
CA ARG A 395 6.75 -8.16 -11.93
C ARG A 395 7.23 -7.01 -12.82
N GLU A 396 8.31 -7.23 -13.56
CA GLU A 396 8.89 -6.21 -14.46
C GLU A 396 7.88 -5.68 -15.49
N GLU A 397 6.96 -6.53 -15.96
CA GLU A 397 5.93 -6.13 -16.92
C GLU A 397 5.06 -4.97 -16.41
N PHE A 398 4.85 -4.89 -15.08
CA PHE A 398 4.09 -3.82 -14.46
C PHE A 398 4.96 -2.59 -14.18
N PHE A 399 6.28 -2.74 -13.98
CA PHE A 399 7.20 -1.60 -13.90
C PHE A 399 7.31 -0.83 -15.23
N LYS A 400 7.07 -1.50 -16.37
CA LYS A 400 6.96 -0.85 -17.70
C LYS A 400 5.75 0.08 -17.81
N ASN A 401 4.77 -0.02 -16.92
CA ASN A 401 3.54 0.80 -16.94
C ASN A 401 3.76 2.21 -16.38
N HIS A 402 5.02 2.63 -16.27
CA HIS A 402 5.44 3.88 -15.63
C HIS A 402 5.03 3.90 -14.16
N GLY A 403 5.52 4.88 -13.41
CA GLY A 403 5.21 4.96 -11.99
C GLY A 403 5.57 6.27 -11.37
N TYR A 404 5.09 6.44 -10.15
CA TYR A 404 5.15 7.70 -9.46
C TYR A 404 5.39 7.49 -7.97
N ILE A 405 6.44 8.11 -7.42
CA ILE A 405 6.78 8.09 -5.99
C ILE A 405 6.57 9.49 -5.40
N THR A 406 5.80 9.60 -4.32
CA THR A 406 5.45 10.90 -3.75
C THR A 406 5.43 10.98 -2.24
N GLY A 407 5.64 12.17 -1.71
CA GLY A 407 5.60 12.45 -0.28
C GLY A 407 6.34 13.70 0.12
N LYS A 408 6.00 14.21 1.32
CA LYS A 408 6.70 15.34 1.94
C LYS A 408 8.20 15.07 2.07
N VAL A 409 9.00 16.12 2.20
CA VAL A 409 10.42 16.03 2.55
C VAL A 409 10.60 15.18 3.82
N GLY A 410 11.58 14.29 3.82
CA GLY A 410 11.87 13.38 4.95
C GLY A 410 10.87 12.22 5.14
N SER A 411 9.90 12.02 4.26
CA SER A 411 8.93 10.90 4.35
C SER A 411 9.50 9.53 3.92
N GLY A 412 10.61 9.53 3.16
CA GLY A 412 11.27 8.30 2.69
C GLY A 412 11.28 8.09 1.17
N LYS A 413 10.86 9.07 0.35
CA LYS A 413 10.81 8.95 -1.13
C LYS A 413 12.08 8.33 -1.75
N SER A 414 13.24 8.95 -1.52
CA SER A 414 14.52 8.51 -2.08
C SER A 414 14.94 7.13 -1.55
N THR A 415 14.53 6.78 -0.32
CA THR A 415 14.76 5.44 0.25
C THR A 415 13.98 4.37 -0.49
N VAL A 416 12.71 4.64 -0.82
CA VAL A 416 11.85 3.72 -1.59
C VAL A 416 12.36 3.58 -3.02
N ALA A 417 12.71 4.70 -3.66
CA ALA A 417 13.31 4.69 -5.00
C ALA A 417 14.63 3.90 -5.02
N MET A 418 15.51 4.11 -4.05
CA MET A 418 16.74 3.33 -3.92
C MET A 418 16.43 1.85 -3.66
N LYS A 419 15.38 1.50 -2.91
CA LYS A 419 15.03 0.08 -2.71
C LYS A 419 14.65 -0.61 -4.01
N VAL A 420 13.85 0.06 -4.86
CA VAL A 420 13.52 -0.41 -6.21
C VAL A 420 14.79 -0.57 -7.05
N MET A 421 15.60 0.50 -7.14
CA MET A 421 16.84 0.48 -7.92
C MET A 421 17.84 -0.56 -7.39
N GLN A 422 17.92 -0.77 -6.07
CA GLN A 422 18.77 -1.78 -5.47
C GLN A 422 18.35 -3.18 -5.91
N SER A 423 17.05 -3.48 -5.98
CA SER A 423 16.60 -4.78 -6.46
C SER A 423 17.00 -5.03 -7.92
N ILE A 424 16.98 -4.00 -8.77
CA ILE A 424 17.43 -4.08 -10.16
C ILE A 424 18.96 -4.25 -10.20
N ILE A 425 19.70 -3.49 -9.39
CA ILE A 425 21.16 -3.61 -9.28
C ILE A 425 21.55 -5.01 -8.79
N ASP A 426 20.83 -5.58 -7.81
CA ASP A 426 21.09 -6.92 -7.30
C ASP A 426 20.91 -7.97 -8.40
N GLU A 427 19.81 -7.88 -9.16
CA GLU A 427 19.56 -8.74 -10.32
C GLU A 427 20.61 -8.55 -11.43
N TRP A 428 21.03 -7.31 -11.67
CA TRP A 428 22.09 -6.97 -12.62
C TRP A 428 23.46 -7.52 -12.22
N LEU A 429 23.79 -7.51 -10.93
CA LEU A 429 25.02 -8.10 -10.41
C LEU A 429 25.03 -9.63 -10.49
N GLU A 430 23.85 -10.26 -10.40
CA GLU A 430 23.68 -11.71 -10.53
C GLU A 430 23.67 -12.15 -11.99
N ASN A 431 22.98 -11.42 -12.87
CA ASN A 431 22.74 -11.76 -14.27
C ASN A 431 22.97 -10.55 -15.22
N PRO A 432 24.21 -10.06 -15.38
CA PRO A 432 24.52 -8.81 -16.07
C PRO A 432 24.21 -8.78 -17.58
N ASP A 433 23.94 -9.93 -18.20
CA ASP A 433 23.58 -10.03 -19.62
C ASP A 433 22.07 -10.21 -19.85
N GLU A 434 21.32 -10.58 -18.82
CA GLU A 434 19.87 -10.79 -18.88
C GLU A 434 19.08 -9.63 -18.29
N ALA A 435 19.59 -9.04 -17.20
CA ALA A 435 18.93 -7.98 -16.45
C ALA A 435 18.64 -6.72 -17.29
N GLY A 436 17.58 -6.01 -16.89
CA GLY A 436 17.24 -4.70 -17.43
C GLY A 436 18.24 -3.61 -17.06
N GLY A 437 18.19 -2.50 -17.81
CA GLY A 437 19.01 -1.31 -17.54
C GLY A 437 18.31 -0.30 -16.63
N LEU A 438 19.08 0.69 -16.15
CA LEU A 438 18.61 1.78 -15.29
C LEU A 438 19.24 3.09 -15.72
N SER A 439 18.45 4.15 -15.85
CA SER A 439 18.94 5.53 -15.98
C SER A 439 18.35 6.39 -14.88
N LEU A 440 19.18 7.01 -14.05
CA LEU A 440 18.76 7.94 -13.00
C LEU A 440 19.16 9.37 -13.38
N PHE A 441 18.19 10.28 -13.41
CA PHE A 441 18.41 11.73 -13.49
C PHE A 441 18.30 12.34 -12.09
N ASP A 442 19.39 12.88 -11.56
CA ASP A 442 19.47 13.37 -10.19
C ASP A 442 19.90 14.86 -10.14
N PRO A 443 18.97 15.78 -9.83
CA PRO A 443 19.27 17.20 -9.66
C PRO A 443 19.89 17.55 -8.30
N THR A 444 20.00 16.61 -7.37
CA THR A 444 20.50 16.84 -5.99
C THR A 444 21.87 16.22 -5.71
N LYS A 445 22.36 15.33 -6.59
CA LYS A 445 23.57 14.47 -6.47
C LYS A 445 23.42 13.30 -5.50
N ASP A 446 22.41 13.31 -4.64
CA ASP A 446 22.41 12.46 -3.45
C ASP A 446 22.11 10.98 -3.77
N LEU A 447 21.08 10.74 -4.56
CA LEU A 447 20.59 9.41 -4.85
C LEU A 447 21.53 8.65 -5.79
N ALA A 448 22.10 9.34 -6.78
CA ALA A 448 23.12 8.78 -7.69
C ALA A 448 24.39 8.36 -6.94
N TYR A 449 24.83 9.16 -5.96
CA TYR A 449 25.99 8.82 -5.13
C TYR A 449 25.74 7.58 -4.29
N VAL A 450 24.53 7.44 -3.72
CA VAL A 450 24.15 6.26 -2.94
C VAL A 450 24.12 5.00 -3.82
N ALA A 451 23.57 5.08 -5.02
CA ALA A 451 23.52 3.94 -5.94
C ALA A 451 24.94 3.48 -6.35
N LEU A 452 25.84 4.41 -6.69
CA LEU A 452 27.22 4.07 -7.01
C LEU A 452 28.01 3.55 -5.80
N ASN A 453 27.77 4.12 -4.61
CA ASN A 453 28.36 3.63 -3.36
C ASN A 453 27.97 2.17 -3.06
N ARG A 454 26.73 1.78 -3.38
CA ARG A 454 26.24 0.40 -3.24
C ARG A 454 26.89 -0.56 -4.24
N LEU A 455 27.18 -0.13 -5.47
CA LEU A 455 27.99 -0.91 -6.41
C LEU A 455 29.43 -1.12 -5.90
N LEU A 456 30.05 -0.06 -5.37
CA LEU A 456 31.37 -0.14 -4.75
C LEU A 456 31.38 -1.09 -3.54
N LYS A 457 30.32 -1.06 -2.72
CA LYS A 457 30.13 -2.01 -1.62
C LYS A 457 30.02 -3.44 -2.13
N ALA A 458 29.24 -3.68 -3.18
CA ALA A 458 29.10 -5.00 -3.79
C ALA A 458 30.45 -5.54 -4.30
N GLU A 459 31.23 -4.72 -5.00
CA GLU A 459 32.60 -5.06 -5.42
C GLU A 459 33.48 -5.44 -4.23
N LYS A 460 33.42 -4.63 -3.17
CA LYS A 460 34.17 -4.88 -1.94
C LYS A 460 33.78 -6.20 -1.27
N ASP A 461 32.50 -6.58 -1.33
CA ASP A 461 31.99 -7.85 -0.80
C ASP A 461 32.36 -9.05 -1.69
N GLY A 462 33.10 -8.83 -2.78
CA GLY A 462 33.56 -9.87 -3.69
C GLY A 462 32.58 -10.16 -4.84
N LYS A 463 31.51 -9.38 -5.02
CA LYS A 463 30.68 -9.47 -6.22
C LYS A 463 31.44 -8.88 -7.42
N ARG A 464 31.29 -9.47 -8.59
CA ARG A 464 31.88 -8.93 -9.83
C ARG A 464 31.01 -7.78 -10.33
N VAL A 465 31.60 -6.59 -10.47
CA VAL A 465 30.95 -5.42 -11.09
C VAL A 465 31.56 -5.19 -12.46
N ASP A 466 30.76 -5.23 -13.52
CA ASP A 466 31.21 -4.85 -14.86
C ASP A 466 31.16 -3.33 -15.03
N TRP A 467 32.25 -2.66 -14.64
CA TRP A 467 32.34 -1.19 -14.73
C TRP A 467 32.24 -0.64 -16.15
N SER A 468 32.43 -1.46 -17.21
CA SER A 468 32.23 -1.02 -18.59
C SER A 468 30.76 -0.73 -18.93
N LYS A 469 29.84 -1.29 -18.13
CA LYS A 469 28.40 -1.10 -18.23
C LYS A 469 27.84 -0.07 -17.23
N VAL A 470 28.69 0.63 -16.49
CA VAL A 470 28.29 1.64 -15.49
C VAL A 470 28.79 3.02 -15.93
N HIS A 471 27.86 3.94 -16.15
CA HIS A 471 28.13 5.28 -16.67
C HIS A 471 27.73 6.33 -15.64
N PHE A 472 28.67 7.20 -15.25
CA PHE A 472 28.38 8.34 -14.39
C PHE A 472 28.69 9.63 -15.15
N ILE A 473 27.64 10.36 -15.54
CA ILE A 473 27.72 11.48 -16.47
C ILE A 473 27.36 12.76 -15.72
N ARG A 474 28.35 13.62 -15.53
CA ARG A 474 28.17 14.97 -14.97
C ARG A 474 28.21 15.99 -16.10
N PHE A 475 27.26 16.90 -16.12
CA PHE A 475 27.21 17.97 -17.14
C PHE A 475 27.89 19.27 -16.68
N ARG A 476 28.08 19.40 -15.36
CA ARG A 476 28.71 20.55 -14.71
C ARG A 476 29.80 20.07 -13.74
N ASP A 477 30.82 20.91 -13.54
CA ASP A 477 31.93 20.67 -12.61
C ASP A 477 32.67 19.34 -12.89
N THR A 478 32.87 19.04 -14.17
CA THR A 478 33.64 17.89 -14.66
C THR A 478 34.77 18.35 -15.59
N ASP A 479 35.88 17.61 -15.54
CA ASP A 479 37.01 17.79 -16.45
C ASP A 479 36.77 17.09 -17.80
N TYR A 480 35.74 16.24 -17.89
CA TYR A 480 35.40 15.45 -19.08
C TYR A 480 33.94 15.64 -19.50
N PRO A 481 33.54 16.84 -20.00
CA PRO A 481 32.17 17.09 -20.43
C PRO A 481 31.74 16.15 -21.57
N PRO A 482 30.54 15.54 -21.51
CA PRO A 482 30.06 14.65 -22.56
C PRO A 482 29.80 15.41 -23.86
N ALA A 483 30.12 14.79 -25.00
CA ALA A 483 29.79 15.33 -26.31
C ALA A 483 28.31 15.08 -26.61
N LEU A 484 27.53 16.15 -26.74
CA LEU A 484 26.08 16.12 -26.97
C LEU A 484 25.73 16.86 -28.26
N ASN A 485 26.50 16.63 -29.33
CA ASN A 485 26.30 17.34 -30.60
C ASN A 485 24.85 17.24 -31.07
N LEU A 486 24.16 18.38 -31.19
CA LEU A 486 22.78 18.45 -31.68
C LEU A 486 22.68 18.06 -33.16
N PHE A 487 23.77 18.25 -33.92
CA PHE A 487 23.86 17.92 -35.34
C PHE A 487 24.24 16.45 -35.58
N HIS A 488 24.40 15.66 -34.52
CA HIS A 488 24.67 14.24 -34.67
C HIS A 488 23.48 13.54 -35.34
N ARG A 489 23.75 12.91 -36.47
CA ARG A 489 22.78 12.13 -37.24
C ARG A 489 23.06 10.65 -37.04
N PHE A 490 22.13 9.91 -36.46
CA PHE A 490 22.30 8.47 -36.27
C PHE A 490 22.18 7.72 -37.60
N PRO A 491 22.79 6.52 -37.72
CA PRO A 491 22.69 5.72 -38.93
C PRO A 491 21.23 5.46 -39.33
N GLY A 492 20.89 5.82 -40.57
CA GLY A 492 19.55 5.60 -41.14
C GLY A 492 18.53 6.72 -40.91
N GLU A 493 18.83 7.74 -40.11
CA GLU A 493 17.96 8.93 -39.99
C GLU A 493 18.03 9.78 -41.24
N ASP A 494 16.92 10.40 -41.67
CA ASP A 494 16.93 11.43 -42.72
C ASP A 494 17.28 12.82 -42.12
N ILE A 495 17.73 13.74 -42.98
CA ILE A 495 18.19 15.07 -42.54
C ILE A 495 17.04 15.88 -41.96
N GLN A 496 15.85 15.79 -42.54
CA GLN A 496 14.68 16.54 -42.10
C GLN A 496 14.26 16.17 -40.68
N THR A 497 14.30 14.88 -40.32
CA THR A 497 14.07 14.41 -38.94
C THR A 497 15.05 15.05 -37.95
N VAL A 498 16.34 15.14 -38.30
CA VAL A 498 17.35 15.80 -37.45
C VAL A 498 17.09 17.30 -37.35
N VAL A 499 16.76 17.97 -38.47
CA VAL A 499 16.38 19.39 -38.48
C VAL A 499 15.20 19.64 -37.55
N GLU A 500 14.14 18.83 -37.64
CA GLU A 500 12.95 18.96 -36.79
C GLU A 500 13.28 18.76 -35.31
N SER A 501 14.08 17.74 -34.98
CA SER A 501 14.51 17.51 -33.59
C SER A 501 15.32 18.67 -33.02
N ILE A 502 16.25 19.25 -33.78
CA ILE A 502 17.03 20.41 -33.35
C ILE A 502 16.11 21.63 -33.17
N MET A 503 15.17 21.84 -34.11
CA MET A 503 14.24 22.95 -34.05
C MET A 503 13.30 22.86 -32.85
N GLU A 504 12.77 21.67 -32.54
CA GLU A 504 11.96 21.44 -31.34
C GLU A 504 12.74 21.85 -30.09
N MET A 505 14.00 21.43 -29.96
CA MET A 505 14.84 21.82 -28.81
C MET A 505 15.13 23.32 -28.73
N ILE A 506 15.42 23.98 -29.86
CA ILE A 506 15.65 25.43 -29.88
C ILE A 506 14.37 26.20 -29.53
N GLN A 507 13.21 25.72 -29.98
CA GLN A 507 11.91 26.33 -29.66
C GLN A 507 11.56 26.23 -28.18
N LEU A 508 11.94 25.13 -27.53
CA LEU A 508 11.73 24.96 -26.08
C LEU A 508 12.46 26.03 -25.25
N MET A 509 13.63 26.49 -25.72
CA MET A 509 14.38 27.53 -25.02
C MET A 509 13.80 28.94 -25.23
N ILE A 510 13.24 29.24 -26.42
CA ILE A 510 12.83 30.60 -26.80
C ILE A 510 11.49 30.59 -27.56
N PRO A 511 10.36 30.80 -26.86
CA PRO A 511 9.02 30.85 -27.47
C PRO A 511 8.74 32.17 -28.22
N GLY A 512 7.77 32.16 -29.14
CA GLY A 512 7.18 33.37 -29.75
C GLY A 512 7.87 33.88 -31.03
N GLN A 513 8.04 33.02 -32.04
CA GLN A 513 8.95 33.29 -33.16
C GLN A 513 8.28 33.88 -34.41
N ALA A 514 9.01 34.76 -35.13
CA ALA A 514 8.65 35.17 -36.48
C ALA A 514 8.90 34.02 -37.47
N GLN A 515 7.87 33.67 -38.26
CA GLN A 515 7.89 32.55 -39.21
C GLN A 515 9.10 32.59 -40.17
N GLN A 516 9.56 33.79 -40.55
CA GLN A 516 10.72 33.97 -41.43
C GLN A 516 12.04 33.55 -40.77
N THR A 517 12.24 33.90 -39.49
CA THR A 517 13.45 33.55 -38.73
C THR A 517 13.53 32.04 -38.52
N GLU A 518 12.39 31.39 -38.27
CA GLU A 518 12.29 29.95 -38.11
C GLU A 518 12.59 29.20 -39.42
N ARG A 519 12.04 29.69 -40.55
CA ARG A 519 12.34 29.18 -41.89
C ARG A 519 13.84 29.27 -42.22
N LEU A 520 14.47 30.40 -41.90
CA LEU A 520 15.92 30.59 -42.11
C LEU A 520 16.75 29.68 -41.23
N LEU A 521 16.41 29.55 -39.95
CA LEU A 521 17.13 28.67 -39.04
C LEU A 521 17.05 27.20 -39.49
N ARG A 522 15.87 26.72 -39.89
CA ARG A 522 15.70 25.40 -40.51
C ARG A 522 16.61 25.22 -41.71
N ALA A 523 16.62 26.20 -42.61
CA ALA A 523 17.43 26.14 -43.82
C ALA A 523 18.92 26.11 -43.49
N ILE A 524 19.39 26.91 -42.52
CA ILE A 524 20.80 26.90 -42.09
C ILE A 524 21.17 25.52 -41.53
N ILE A 525 20.38 24.98 -40.59
CA ILE A 525 20.65 23.67 -39.98
C ILE A 525 20.71 22.59 -41.06
N GLY A 526 19.72 22.52 -41.95
CA GLY A 526 19.69 21.53 -43.03
C GLY A 526 20.84 21.67 -44.02
N THR A 527 21.24 22.91 -44.33
CA THR A 527 22.40 23.19 -45.21
C THR A 527 23.70 22.70 -44.57
N LEU A 528 23.90 22.95 -43.28
CA LEU A 528 25.06 22.47 -42.53
C LEU A 528 25.07 20.93 -42.46
N LEU A 529 23.92 20.29 -42.23
CA LEU A 529 23.82 18.82 -42.26
C LEU A 529 24.10 18.21 -43.65
N CYS A 530 24.00 19.00 -44.71
CA CYS A 530 24.33 18.59 -46.07
C CYS A 530 25.80 18.82 -46.45
N ASP A 531 26.61 19.48 -45.63
CA ASP A 531 28.03 19.70 -45.93
C ASP A 531 28.79 18.36 -45.88
N GLY A 532 29.36 17.95 -47.02
CA GLY A 532 30.18 16.74 -47.09
C GLY A 532 31.65 16.94 -46.74
N SER A 533 32.08 18.17 -46.47
CA SER A 533 33.48 18.49 -46.19
C SER A 533 33.86 18.36 -44.71
N GLN A 534 32.90 18.47 -43.79
CA GLN A 534 33.15 18.40 -42.35
C GLN A 534 31.88 18.09 -41.55
N ASN A 535 32.08 17.69 -40.29
CA ASN A 535 31.00 17.59 -39.31
C ASN A 535 30.75 18.95 -38.66
N HIS A 536 29.47 19.29 -38.49
CA HIS A 536 29.04 20.54 -37.89
C HIS A 536 28.53 20.37 -36.46
N THR A 537 28.43 21.51 -35.77
CA THR A 537 27.91 21.64 -34.40
C THR A 537 27.00 22.86 -34.32
N VAL A 538 26.34 23.08 -33.18
CA VAL A 538 25.49 24.27 -32.98
C VAL A 538 26.26 25.59 -33.17
N LEU A 539 27.57 25.58 -32.93
CA LEU A 539 28.46 26.72 -33.11
C LEU A 539 28.74 27.05 -34.59
N SER A 540 28.35 26.17 -35.51
CA SER A 540 28.41 26.43 -36.96
C SER A 540 27.35 27.41 -37.44
N ILE A 541 26.21 27.53 -36.74
CA ILE A 541 25.12 28.41 -37.16
C ILE A 541 25.55 29.89 -37.11
N PRO A 542 26.14 30.40 -35.99
CA PRO A 542 26.68 31.76 -35.97
C PRO A 542 27.77 32.00 -37.02
N LEU A 543 28.65 31.02 -37.27
CA LEU A 543 29.68 31.10 -38.31
C LEU A 543 29.06 31.21 -39.71
N PHE A 544 28.07 30.37 -40.03
CA PHE A 544 27.37 30.40 -41.31
C PHE A 544 26.69 31.76 -41.59
N ILE A 545 26.20 32.42 -40.54
CA ILE A 545 25.56 33.73 -40.65
C ILE A 545 26.61 34.83 -40.84
N SER A 546 27.68 34.82 -40.04
CA SER A 546 28.64 35.94 -39.91
C SER A 546 29.87 35.86 -40.81
N ASP A 547 30.31 34.66 -41.20
CA ASP A 547 31.48 34.44 -42.06
C ASP A 547 31.05 34.03 -43.48
N GLU A 548 31.24 34.95 -44.43
CA GLU A 548 30.89 34.73 -45.84
C GLU A 548 31.73 33.65 -46.52
N LEU A 549 33.00 33.48 -46.13
CA LEU A 549 33.89 32.48 -46.72
C LEU A 549 33.51 31.07 -46.24
N PHE A 550 33.24 30.92 -44.95
CA PHE A 550 32.72 29.68 -44.38
C PHE A 550 31.41 29.28 -45.08
N ARG A 551 30.46 30.23 -45.19
CA ARG A 551 29.19 29.99 -45.88
C ARG A 551 29.38 29.57 -47.34
N ALA A 552 30.25 30.25 -48.09
CA ALA A 552 30.54 29.90 -49.47
C ALA A 552 31.12 28.48 -49.61
N ASN A 553 32.03 28.09 -48.72
CA ASN A 553 32.62 26.76 -48.72
C ASN A 553 31.59 25.67 -48.42
N VAL A 554 30.72 25.86 -47.41
CA VAL A 554 29.62 24.93 -47.10
C VAL A 554 28.72 24.75 -48.33
N LEU A 555 28.32 25.84 -48.98
CA LEU A 555 27.44 25.80 -50.16
C LEU A 555 28.08 25.09 -51.37
N GLN A 556 29.40 25.14 -51.51
CA GLN A 556 30.14 24.45 -52.56
C GLN A 556 30.20 22.93 -52.31
N ASN A 557 30.28 22.52 -51.04
CA ASN A 557 30.48 21.14 -50.61
C ASN A 557 29.19 20.38 -50.26
N LEU A 558 28.02 20.94 -50.55
CA LEU A 558 26.73 20.28 -50.33
C LEU A 558 26.68 18.90 -51.02
N GLN A 559 26.18 17.91 -50.31
CA GLN A 559 25.95 16.53 -50.76
C GLN A 559 24.52 16.09 -50.43
N GLY A 560 24.17 14.86 -50.82
CA GLY A 560 22.86 14.26 -50.56
C GLY A 560 21.75 14.71 -51.51
N ILE A 561 20.54 14.18 -51.26
CA ILE A 561 19.36 14.36 -52.11
C ILE A 561 18.87 15.81 -52.08
N GLU A 562 19.05 16.49 -50.94
CA GLU A 562 18.57 17.85 -50.67
C GLU A 562 19.51 18.95 -51.18
N LYS A 563 20.70 18.61 -51.71
CA LYS A 563 21.68 19.57 -52.24
C LYS A 563 21.04 20.61 -53.17
N LYS A 564 20.24 20.15 -54.13
CA LYS A 564 19.60 21.03 -55.13
C LYS A 564 18.62 22.00 -54.48
N TYR A 565 17.89 21.55 -53.47
CA TYR A 565 16.94 22.35 -52.72
C TYR A 565 17.66 23.49 -51.98
N TYR A 566 18.68 23.18 -51.15
CA TYR A 566 19.39 24.21 -50.41
C TYR A 566 20.18 25.15 -51.34
N ALA A 567 20.80 24.66 -52.41
CA ALA A 567 21.47 25.50 -53.39
C ALA A 567 20.52 26.50 -54.07
N HIS A 568 19.30 26.07 -54.40
CA HIS A 568 18.26 26.96 -54.95
C HIS A 568 17.79 27.97 -53.91
N PHE A 569 17.48 27.52 -52.69
CA PHE A 569 17.02 28.36 -51.59
C PHE A 569 17.97 29.53 -51.34
N TRP A 570 19.26 29.26 -51.17
CA TRP A 570 20.26 30.30 -50.90
C TRP A 570 20.50 31.25 -52.08
N ARG A 571 20.37 30.78 -53.33
CA ARG A 571 20.54 31.63 -54.53
C ARG A 571 19.34 32.53 -54.80
N ASN A 572 18.12 32.02 -54.59
CA ASN A 572 16.92 32.62 -55.16
C ASN A 572 15.92 33.13 -54.11
N GLU A 573 15.92 32.59 -52.88
CA GLU A 573 14.83 32.81 -51.91
C GLU A 573 15.24 33.66 -50.69
N VAL A 574 16.52 33.69 -50.33
CA VAL A 574 16.98 34.34 -49.09
C VAL A 574 16.97 35.86 -49.15
N GLY A 575 17.45 36.47 -50.24
CA GLY A 575 17.49 37.92 -50.41
C GLY A 575 18.05 38.65 -49.18
N LYS A 576 17.33 39.68 -48.69
CA LYS A 576 17.68 40.42 -47.46
C LYS A 576 17.21 39.75 -46.16
N ALA A 577 16.45 38.66 -46.24
CA ALA A 577 15.82 38.07 -45.06
C ALA A 577 16.85 37.54 -44.03
N LEU A 578 18.05 37.15 -44.49
CA LEU A 578 19.13 36.73 -43.60
C LEU A 578 19.61 37.90 -42.73
N GLU A 579 19.84 39.07 -43.31
CA GLU A 579 20.25 40.29 -42.58
C GLU A 579 19.18 40.65 -41.53
N ASP A 580 17.90 40.65 -41.94
CA ASP A 580 16.76 41.00 -41.08
C ASP A 580 16.58 40.03 -39.89
N SER A 581 17.01 38.77 -40.04
CA SER A 581 16.85 37.72 -39.00
C SER A 581 18.13 37.41 -38.23
N THR A 582 19.29 37.98 -38.62
CA THR A 582 20.61 37.61 -38.07
C THR A 582 20.67 37.76 -36.55
N GLN A 583 20.34 38.95 -36.04
CA GLN A 583 20.41 39.21 -34.59
C GLN A 583 19.44 38.31 -33.82
N ALA A 584 18.25 38.06 -34.37
CA ALA A 584 17.25 37.20 -33.76
C ALA A 584 17.72 35.73 -33.67
N ILE A 585 18.45 35.23 -34.68
CA ILE A 585 19.03 33.87 -34.62
C ILE A 585 20.22 33.82 -33.65
N LEU A 586 21.11 34.81 -33.69
CA LEU A 586 22.30 34.84 -32.81
C LEU A 586 21.91 34.89 -31.33
N ASN A 587 20.96 35.74 -30.95
CA ASN A 587 20.44 35.82 -29.58
C ASN A 587 19.90 34.46 -29.09
N ARG A 588 19.42 33.60 -30.00
CA ARG A 588 18.92 32.27 -29.65
C ARG A 588 19.99 31.24 -29.34
N LEU A 589 21.20 31.48 -29.83
CA LEU A 589 22.32 30.56 -29.74
C LEU A 589 23.38 31.04 -28.73
N ASP A 590 23.20 32.24 -28.17
CA ASP A 590 24.12 32.83 -27.19
C ASP A 590 24.35 31.92 -25.97
N ILE A 591 23.35 31.14 -25.56
CA ILE A 591 23.48 30.17 -24.46
C ILE A 591 24.59 29.12 -24.73
N PHE A 592 24.72 28.67 -25.98
CA PHE A 592 25.75 27.71 -26.39
C PHE A 592 27.14 28.35 -26.55
N ARG A 593 27.22 29.68 -26.64
CA ARG A 593 28.49 30.41 -26.82
C ARG A 593 29.05 30.94 -25.49
N ASN A 594 28.17 31.46 -24.64
CA ASN A 594 28.55 32.22 -23.46
C ASN A 594 28.68 31.35 -22.19
N THR A 595 28.06 30.16 -22.18
CA THR A 595 28.13 29.24 -21.05
C THR A 595 29.16 28.14 -21.33
N LEU A 596 30.33 28.21 -20.68
CA LEU A 596 31.49 27.35 -20.98
C LEU A 596 31.17 25.85 -21.03
N TYR A 597 30.44 25.32 -20.05
CA TYR A 597 30.14 23.88 -20.02
C TYR A 597 29.17 23.47 -21.14
N LEU A 598 28.16 24.30 -21.49
CA LEU A 598 27.29 24.05 -22.64
C LEU A 598 28.08 24.17 -23.95
N LYS A 599 28.96 25.17 -24.07
CA LYS A 599 29.86 25.32 -25.21
C LYS A 599 30.69 24.06 -25.41
N ARG A 600 31.26 23.51 -24.33
CA ARG A 600 32.02 22.25 -24.36
C ARG A 600 31.14 21.05 -24.72
N MET A 601 29.92 20.92 -24.19
CA MET A 601 29.06 19.78 -24.50
C MET A 601 28.53 19.80 -25.95
N TYR A 602 28.00 20.93 -26.40
CA TYR A 602 27.31 21.06 -27.69
C TYR A 602 28.20 21.55 -28.82
N GLY A 603 29.42 22.01 -28.51
CA GLY A 603 30.42 22.47 -29.48
C GLY A 603 31.37 21.38 -29.96
N GLN A 604 31.32 20.18 -29.36
CA GLN A 604 32.01 18.99 -29.85
C GLN A 604 31.30 18.41 -31.09
N THR A 605 32.07 17.83 -32.02
CA THR A 605 31.53 17.17 -33.22
C THR A 605 31.03 15.76 -32.95
N ASP A 606 31.57 15.10 -31.93
CA ASP A 606 31.22 13.73 -31.53
C ASP A 606 29.90 13.66 -30.73
N PHE A 607 29.41 12.43 -30.50
CA PHE A 607 28.26 12.16 -29.63
C PHE A 607 28.58 11.01 -28.67
N SER A 608 28.51 11.25 -27.36
CA SER A 608 29.01 10.33 -26.33
C SER A 608 28.00 9.29 -25.86
N LEU A 609 26.70 9.45 -26.15
CA LEU A 609 25.66 8.62 -25.52
C LEU A 609 25.26 7.44 -26.40
N ASP A 610 25.66 6.22 -26.03
CA ASP A 610 25.27 5.00 -26.75
C ASP A 610 23.98 4.39 -26.18
N ILE A 611 22.92 5.20 -26.17
CA ILE A 611 21.64 4.86 -25.51
C ILE A 611 21.06 3.54 -26.06
N ARG A 612 21.25 3.25 -27.35
CA ARG A 612 20.75 2.01 -27.95
C ARG A 612 21.40 0.79 -27.31
N ASN A 613 22.72 0.74 -27.25
CA ASN A 613 23.42 -0.37 -26.62
C ASN A 613 23.17 -0.40 -25.12
N TRP A 614 23.09 0.76 -24.47
CA TRP A 614 22.78 0.84 -23.04
C TRP A 614 21.44 0.20 -22.67
N MET A 615 20.39 0.46 -23.45
CA MET A 615 19.08 -0.12 -23.22
C MET A 615 19.01 -1.61 -23.58
N ASP A 616 19.69 -2.03 -24.65
CA ASP A 616 19.63 -3.43 -25.12
C ASP A 616 20.51 -4.38 -24.28
N GLN A 617 21.64 -3.89 -23.77
CA GLN A 617 22.60 -4.67 -22.96
C GLN A 617 22.43 -4.47 -21.44
N GLY A 618 21.49 -3.64 -21.01
CA GLY A 618 21.15 -3.42 -19.60
C GLY A 618 22.24 -2.65 -18.84
N HIS A 619 22.57 -1.43 -19.26
CA HIS A 619 23.57 -0.60 -18.57
C HIS A 619 22.95 0.19 -17.41
N LEU A 620 23.79 0.61 -16.46
CA LEU A 620 23.44 1.49 -15.37
C LEU A 620 23.99 2.89 -15.65
N ILE A 621 23.12 3.90 -15.72
CA ILE A 621 23.47 5.27 -16.09
C ILE A 621 23.01 6.24 -15.01
N PHE A 622 23.93 7.07 -14.53
CA PHE A 622 23.67 8.10 -13.55
C PHE A 622 23.96 9.47 -14.16
N TYR A 623 22.93 10.27 -14.36
CA TYR A 623 23.00 11.64 -14.87
C TYR A 623 22.91 12.62 -13.71
N GLU A 624 24.01 13.32 -13.43
CA GLU A 624 24.06 14.38 -12.40
C GLU A 624 23.85 15.75 -13.07
N VAL A 625 22.74 16.41 -12.75
CA VAL A 625 22.37 17.73 -13.33
C VAL A 625 22.43 18.87 -12.31
N ALA A 626 22.87 18.57 -11.09
CA ALA A 626 22.98 19.53 -10.01
C ALA A 626 23.93 20.70 -10.33
N GLY A 627 23.49 21.92 -10.01
CA GLY A 627 24.22 23.17 -10.25
C GLY A 627 24.02 23.78 -11.64
N MET A 628 23.29 23.11 -12.54
CA MET A 628 22.82 23.70 -13.80
C MET A 628 21.64 24.64 -13.55
N SER A 629 21.44 25.65 -14.41
CA SER A 629 20.22 26.47 -14.38
C SER A 629 19.01 25.65 -14.84
N LYS A 630 17.80 26.12 -14.53
CA LYS A 630 16.57 25.42 -14.92
C LYS A 630 16.46 25.28 -16.44
N GLU A 631 16.83 26.33 -17.16
CA GLU A 631 16.85 26.37 -18.63
C GLU A 631 17.85 25.34 -19.18
N ASP A 632 19.03 25.21 -18.57
CA ASP A 632 20.07 24.26 -18.99
C ASP A 632 19.67 22.81 -18.71
N ILE A 633 18.98 22.56 -17.59
CA ILE A 633 18.39 21.24 -17.25
C ILE A 633 17.33 20.89 -18.29
N GLN A 634 16.40 21.81 -18.58
CA GLN A 634 15.35 21.58 -19.56
C GLN A 634 15.91 21.26 -20.95
N LEU A 635 16.94 21.99 -21.37
CA LEU A 635 17.65 21.72 -22.62
C LEU A 635 18.30 20.33 -22.61
N THR A 636 19.16 20.08 -21.61
CA THR A 636 20.04 18.90 -21.62
C THR A 636 19.27 17.62 -21.32
N VAL A 637 18.44 17.61 -20.28
CA VAL A 637 17.61 16.45 -19.96
C VAL A 637 16.49 16.28 -20.98
N GLY A 638 15.95 17.38 -21.53
CA GLY A 638 14.97 17.32 -22.60
C GLY A 638 15.54 16.68 -23.86
N TYR A 639 16.77 17.05 -24.23
CA TYR A 639 17.47 16.41 -25.34
C TYR A 639 17.68 14.93 -25.09
N ILE A 640 18.30 14.57 -23.96
CA ILE A 640 18.62 13.18 -23.62
C ILE A 640 17.35 12.34 -23.55
N SER A 641 16.30 12.81 -22.88
CA SER A 641 15.02 12.11 -22.79
C SER A 641 14.36 11.93 -24.16
N SER A 642 14.53 12.89 -25.08
CA SER A 642 14.06 12.76 -26.46
C SER A 642 14.86 11.73 -27.25
N GLN A 643 16.15 11.58 -26.98
CA GLN A 643 16.96 10.48 -27.52
C GLN A 643 16.48 9.12 -27.00
N TYR A 644 16.24 8.98 -25.70
CA TYR A 644 15.65 7.76 -25.12
C TYR A 644 14.31 7.42 -25.77
N HIS A 645 13.41 8.39 -25.91
CA HIS A 645 12.13 8.19 -26.57
C HIS A 645 12.29 7.67 -28.00
N ARG A 646 13.11 8.35 -28.82
CA ARG A 646 13.32 7.99 -30.22
C ARG A 646 13.95 6.61 -30.38
N ILE A 647 14.96 6.31 -29.57
CA ILE A 647 15.67 5.03 -29.60
C ILE A 647 14.76 3.90 -29.09
N ALA A 648 13.95 4.15 -28.06
CA ALA A 648 12.96 3.19 -27.58
C ALA A 648 11.98 2.80 -28.69
N GLN A 649 11.45 3.76 -29.45
CA GLN A 649 10.52 3.49 -30.56
C GLN A 649 11.12 2.58 -31.65
N GLN A 650 12.45 2.50 -31.76
CA GLN A 650 13.16 1.62 -32.69
C GLN A 650 13.42 0.21 -32.13
N ARG A 651 13.12 -0.06 -30.85
CA ARG A 651 13.28 -1.37 -30.22
C ARG A 651 12.07 -2.26 -30.52
N PRO A 652 12.23 -3.60 -30.60
CA PRO A 652 11.11 -4.49 -30.80
C PRO A 652 10.12 -4.46 -29.62
N HIS A 653 8.86 -4.81 -29.88
CA HIS A 653 7.88 -4.95 -28.81
C HIS A 653 8.27 -6.06 -27.84
N GLY A 654 8.06 -5.82 -26.54
CA GLY A 654 8.42 -6.77 -25.49
C GLY A 654 9.91 -6.75 -25.10
N SER A 655 10.68 -5.76 -25.57
CA SER A 655 12.07 -5.56 -25.15
C SER A 655 12.23 -5.53 -23.62
N LYS A 656 13.43 -5.87 -23.15
CA LYS A 656 13.82 -5.84 -21.74
C LYS A 656 13.54 -4.46 -21.12
N LEU A 657 13.21 -4.47 -19.83
CA LEU A 657 12.96 -3.25 -19.06
C LEU A 657 14.24 -2.38 -19.05
N HIS A 658 14.07 -1.10 -19.35
CA HIS A 658 15.02 -0.05 -19.03
C HIS A 658 14.26 0.94 -18.14
N LEU A 659 14.64 1.03 -16.86
CA LEU A 659 13.97 1.90 -15.90
C LEU A 659 14.59 3.30 -15.98
N ALA A 660 13.85 4.30 -16.42
CA ALA A 660 14.25 5.70 -16.34
C ALA A 660 13.64 6.32 -15.07
N VAL A 661 14.47 6.72 -14.11
CA VAL A 661 14.06 7.35 -12.86
C VAL A 661 14.47 8.83 -12.88
N ILE A 662 13.55 9.73 -12.56
CA ILE A 662 13.83 11.15 -12.40
C ILE A 662 13.59 11.53 -10.94
N ASP A 663 14.66 11.85 -10.22
CA ASP A 663 14.54 12.41 -8.87
C ASP A 663 14.17 13.89 -8.94
N GLU A 664 13.41 14.35 -7.94
CA GLU A 664 12.80 15.69 -7.88
C GLU A 664 12.31 16.20 -9.25
N ALA A 665 11.42 15.43 -9.88
CA ALA A 665 10.95 15.65 -11.25
C ALA A 665 10.30 17.03 -11.51
N HIS A 666 9.95 17.77 -10.46
CA HIS A 666 9.49 19.16 -10.59
C HIS A 666 10.60 20.12 -11.05
N ASP A 667 11.87 19.77 -10.85
CA ASP A 667 13.03 20.51 -11.37
C ASP A 667 13.39 20.10 -12.81
N VAL A 668 12.86 18.96 -13.27
CA VAL A 668 13.17 18.33 -14.57
C VAL A 668 11.90 18.20 -15.44
N GLN A 669 11.13 19.27 -15.53
CA GLN A 669 9.93 19.29 -16.35
C GLN A 669 10.28 19.47 -17.83
N VAL A 670 10.29 18.37 -18.59
CA VAL A 670 10.59 18.38 -20.02
C VAL A 670 9.41 17.84 -20.84
N PRO A 671 9.05 18.46 -21.98
CA PRO A 671 7.82 18.13 -22.72
C PRO A 671 7.79 16.75 -23.39
N VAL A 672 8.90 16.02 -23.42
CA VAL A 672 8.92 14.66 -23.98
C VAL A 672 8.44 13.59 -22.99
N LEU A 673 8.41 13.86 -21.68
CA LEU A 673 8.01 12.87 -20.67
C LEU A 673 6.58 12.31 -20.89
N PRO A 674 5.55 13.13 -21.20
CA PRO A 674 4.22 12.60 -21.54
C PRO A 674 4.23 11.67 -22.75
N LYS A 675 5.05 11.96 -23.76
CA LYS A 675 5.20 11.11 -24.97
C LYS A 675 5.80 9.75 -24.61
N ILE A 676 6.75 9.70 -23.68
CA ILE A 676 7.36 8.45 -23.18
C ILE A 676 6.29 7.57 -22.53
N ILE A 677 5.46 8.14 -21.64
CA ILE A 677 4.38 7.43 -20.95
C ILE A 677 3.37 6.86 -21.95
N ALA A 678 3.03 7.64 -22.99
CA ALA A 678 2.05 7.24 -23.99
C ALA A 678 2.53 6.07 -24.87
N LYS A 679 3.82 6.03 -25.24
CA LYS A 679 4.28 5.23 -26.38
C LYS A 679 5.32 4.17 -26.06
N ASP A 680 6.11 4.32 -24.98
CA ASP A 680 7.36 3.57 -24.85
C ASP A 680 7.27 2.32 -23.97
N ARG A 681 6.19 2.15 -23.20
CA ARG A 681 5.90 0.93 -22.42
C ARG A 681 6.14 -0.35 -23.22
N LYS A 682 5.55 -0.42 -24.43
CA LYS A 682 5.64 -1.60 -25.31
C LYS A 682 7.07 -1.87 -25.83
N HIS A 683 7.95 -0.88 -25.74
CA HIS A 683 9.35 -0.93 -26.12
C HIS A 683 10.30 -1.09 -24.91
N GLY A 684 9.75 -1.36 -23.73
CA GLY A 684 10.52 -1.67 -22.53
C GLY A 684 11.07 -0.46 -21.78
N LEU A 685 10.75 0.78 -22.14
CA LEU A 685 11.18 1.96 -21.37
C LEU A 685 10.11 2.30 -20.31
N GLY A 686 10.43 2.11 -19.04
CA GLY A 686 9.57 2.46 -17.91
C GLY A 686 10.01 3.77 -17.27
N LEU A 687 9.17 4.80 -17.29
CA LEU A 687 9.46 6.11 -16.68
C LEU A 687 8.90 6.18 -15.27
N TRP A 688 9.75 6.49 -14.30
CA TRP A 688 9.38 6.66 -12.90
C TRP A 688 9.81 8.03 -12.41
N VAL A 689 8.86 8.80 -11.88
CA VAL A 689 9.13 10.16 -11.39
C VAL A 689 8.98 10.21 -9.88
N ILE A 690 9.88 10.95 -9.23
CA ILE A 690 9.86 11.19 -7.79
C ILE A 690 9.56 12.68 -7.58
N THR A 691 8.56 13.00 -6.78
CA THR A 691 8.23 14.41 -6.48
C THR A 691 7.54 14.55 -5.13
N GLN A 692 7.39 15.77 -4.65
CA GLN A 692 6.84 16.01 -3.31
C GLN A 692 5.31 15.99 -3.29
N GLN A 693 4.67 16.46 -4.37
CA GLN A 693 3.22 16.58 -4.49
C GLN A 693 2.72 16.22 -5.89
N VAL A 694 1.53 15.61 -5.94
CA VAL A 694 0.88 15.19 -7.19
C VAL A 694 0.39 16.38 -8.01
N SER A 695 -0.14 17.40 -7.36
CA SER A 695 -0.80 18.52 -8.02
C SER A 695 -0.01 19.81 -7.82
N GLY A 696 0.16 20.58 -8.90
CA GLY A 696 0.76 21.93 -8.86
C GLY A 696 2.30 21.98 -8.95
N GLN A 697 2.98 20.84 -8.89
CA GLN A 697 4.45 20.75 -9.04
C GLN A 697 4.91 20.09 -10.33
N LEU A 698 4.05 19.34 -11.01
CA LEU A 698 4.33 18.76 -12.32
C LEU A 698 3.49 19.46 -13.38
N ASP A 699 3.94 19.38 -14.62
CA ASP A 699 3.14 19.81 -15.75
C ASP A 699 1.79 19.07 -15.78
N LYS A 700 0.74 19.76 -16.24
CA LYS A 700 -0.62 19.22 -16.21
C LYS A 700 -0.74 17.99 -17.12
N GLU A 701 -0.16 18.03 -18.31
CA GLU A 701 -0.21 16.90 -19.26
C GLU A 701 0.50 15.68 -18.67
N LEU A 702 1.68 15.88 -18.05
CA LEU A 702 2.40 14.80 -17.38
C LEU A 702 1.59 14.21 -16.22
N THR A 703 0.95 15.06 -15.42
CA THR A 703 0.12 14.64 -14.29
C THR A 703 -1.08 13.83 -14.77
N ASP A 704 -1.82 14.34 -15.75
CA ASP A 704 -3.00 13.70 -16.31
C ASP A 704 -2.61 12.32 -16.88
N MET A 705 -1.52 12.24 -17.65
CA MET A 705 -1.01 10.98 -18.21
C MET A 705 -0.56 9.98 -17.14
N LEU A 706 0.13 10.42 -16.08
CA LEU A 706 0.48 9.55 -14.96
C LEU A 706 -0.76 9.02 -14.24
N THR A 707 -1.79 9.86 -14.09
CA THR A 707 -3.04 9.46 -13.43
C THR A 707 -3.91 8.53 -14.27
N GLU A 708 -3.92 8.70 -15.59
CA GLU A 708 -4.71 7.90 -16.53
C GLU A 708 -4.03 6.61 -16.96
N ALA A 709 -2.71 6.64 -17.22
CA ALA A 709 -1.93 5.46 -17.57
C ALA A 709 -1.72 4.52 -16.36
N GLY A 710 -1.90 5.04 -15.13
CA GLY A 710 -1.24 4.53 -13.93
C GLY A 710 -1.83 3.26 -13.31
N GLY A 711 -1.00 2.21 -13.30
CA GLY A 711 -1.08 1.10 -12.36
C GLY A 711 -0.27 1.34 -11.08
N ASN A 712 0.84 2.10 -11.11
CA ASN A 712 1.82 2.17 -10.02
C ASN A 712 1.88 3.53 -9.30
N TYR A 713 1.46 3.57 -8.03
CA TYR A 713 1.54 4.74 -7.15
C TYR A 713 2.16 4.37 -5.82
N PHE A 714 3.30 4.97 -5.50
CA PHE A 714 4.04 4.72 -4.27
C PHE A 714 3.95 6.00 -3.42
N VAL A 715 3.06 5.98 -2.44
CA VAL A 715 2.67 7.14 -1.66
C VAL A 715 3.28 7.07 -0.27
N CYS A 716 4.32 7.85 -0.04
CA CYS A 716 4.81 8.20 1.30
C CYS A 716 3.93 9.30 1.91
N ARG A 717 4.17 9.63 3.19
CA ARG A 717 3.40 10.62 3.96
C ARG A 717 3.10 11.92 3.20
N GLN A 718 1.81 12.29 3.14
CA GLN A 718 1.29 13.41 2.35
C GLN A 718 0.84 14.63 3.18
N GLY A 719 0.62 15.75 2.49
CA GLY A 719 -0.17 16.88 3.01
C GLY A 719 -1.66 16.69 2.72
N PHE A 720 -2.52 17.47 3.36
CA PHE A 720 -3.99 17.33 3.26
C PHE A 720 -4.49 17.36 1.80
N ASN A 721 -4.13 18.39 1.02
CA ASN A 721 -4.62 18.54 -0.37
C ASN A 721 -4.16 17.39 -1.28
N SER A 722 -2.88 17.01 -1.19
CA SER A 722 -2.31 15.90 -1.96
C SER A 722 -2.93 14.56 -1.56
N ALA A 723 -3.12 14.32 -0.25
CA ALA A 723 -3.77 13.11 0.27
C ALA A 723 -5.22 12.98 -0.22
N LYS A 724 -5.99 14.08 -0.23
CA LYS A 724 -7.36 14.10 -0.74
C LYS A 724 -7.46 13.77 -2.23
N THR A 725 -6.51 14.27 -3.01
CA THR A 725 -6.43 13.97 -4.44
C THR A 725 -6.06 12.49 -4.66
N LEU A 726 -5.08 12.00 -3.90
CA LEU A 726 -4.63 10.61 -3.96
C LEU A 726 -5.67 9.60 -3.49
N GLU A 727 -6.54 9.94 -2.52
CA GLU A 727 -7.67 9.07 -2.14
C GLU A 727 -8.58 8.77 -3.34
N GLY A 728 -8.82 9.76 -4.20
CA GLY A 728 -9.60 9.59 -5.44
C GLY A 728 -8.87 8.72 -6.46
N ILE A 729 -7.59 9.02 -6.73
CA ILE A 729 -6.74 8.26 -7.66
C ILE A 729 -6.60 6.80 -7.21
N MET A 730 -6.44 6.59 -5.90
CA MET A 730 -6.26 5.26 -5.30
C MET A 730 -7.57 4.52 -5.01
N GLN A 731 -8.64 4.86 -5.75
CA GLN A 731 -9.94 4.19 -5.71
C GLN A 731 -10.54 4.08 -4.30
N LYS A 732 -10.23 5.05 -3.42
CA LYS A 732 -10.69 5.12 -2.01
C LYS A 732 -10.26 3.93 -1.14
N GLN A 733 -9.28 3.13 -1.57
CA GLN A 733 -8.69 2.08 -0.74
C GLN A 733 -7.87 2.66 0.41
N PHE A 734 -7.27 3.83 0.20
CA PHE A 734 -6.60 4.60 1.25
C PHE A 734 -7.31 5.93 1.48
N ARG A 735 -7.67 6.19 2.74
CA ARG A 735 -8.32 7.44 3.17
C ARG A 735 -7.32 8.58 3.31
N THR A 736 -7.82 9.80 3.14
CA THR A 736 -7.05 11.05 3.32
C THR A 736 -6.32 11.10 4.67
N GLU A 737 -6.96 10.69 5.78
CA GLU A 737 -6.35 10.70 7.11
C GLU A 737 -5.21 9.69 7.23
N TYR A 738 -5.34 8.53 6.56
CA TYR A 738 -4.33 7.50 6.56
C TYR A 738 -3.06 7.96 5.85
N LEU A 739 -3.18 8.50 4.64
CA LEU A 739 -2.04 8.98 3.84
C LEU A 739 -1.29 10.14 4.53
N GLN A 740 -1.99 10.96 5.32
CA GLN A 740 -1.37 12.00 6.15
C GLN A 740 -0.66 11.44 7.40
N GLY A 741 -1.20 10.35 7.96
CA GLY A 741 -0.70 9.70 9.16
C GLY A 741 0.41 8.66 8.93
N LEU A 742 0.77 8.37 7.68
CA LEU A 742 1.81 7.42 7.32
C LEU A 742 3.15 7.75 8.03
N PRO A 743 3.76 6.80 8.75
CA PRO A 743 5.09 6.98 9.31
C PRO A 743 6.16 7.15 8.21
N ASN A 744 7.35 7.64 8.60
CA ASN A 744 8.49 7.63 7.70
C ASN A 744 8.85 6.19 7.31
N LEU A 745 9.30 6.00 6.06
CA LEU A 745 9.66 4.69 5.48
C LEU A 745 8.49 3.69 5.40
N VAL A 746 7.26 4.17 5.52
CA VAL A 746 6.04 3.40 5.27
C VAL A 746 5.35 4.01 4.05
N VAL A 747 4.97 3.14 3.11
CA VAL A 747 4.48 3.54 1.78
C VAL A 747 3.18 2.83 1.51
N ALA A 748 2.13 3.59 1.18
CA ALA A 748 0.91 3.06 0.62
C ALA A 748 1.13 2.84 -0.89
N ILE A 749 0.85 1.64 -1.37
CA ILE A 749 1.12 1.23 -2.74
C ILE A 749 -0.19 0.85 -3.42
N GLN A 750 -0.35 1.37 -4.63
CA GLN A 750 -1.19 0.78 -5.66
C GLN A 750 -0.27 0.30 -6.79
N THR A 751 -0.48 -0.93 -7.26
CA THR A 751 0.25 -1.52 -8.39
C THR A 751 -0.67 -2.51 -9.10
N GLN A 752 -0.13 -3.33 -10.00
CA GLN A 752 -0.84 -4.41 -10.67
C GLN A 752 -0.16 -5.75 -10.39
N ASP A 753 -0.96 -6.80 -10.37
CA ASP A 753 -0.48 -8.18 -10.41
C ASP A 753 -1.41 -9.06 -11.26
N ARG A 754 -0.97 -10.27 -11.61
CA ARG A 754 -1.81 -11.27 -12.27
C ARG A 754 -2.56 -12.10 -11.24
N ILE A 755 -3.87 -11.91 -11.18
CA ILE A 755 -4.79 -12.70 -10.34
C ILE A 755 -5.71 -13.47 -11.29
N ASP A 756 -5.71 -14.80 -11.15
CA ASP A 756 -6.45 -15.72 -12.03
C ASP A 756 -6.11 -15.56 -13.54
N GLY A 757 -4.90 -15.10 -13.84
CA GLY A 757 -4.40 -14.88 -15.20
C GLY A 757 -4.61 -13.46 -15.76
N ASP A 758 -5.47 -12.66 -15.11
CA ASP A 758 -5.79 -11.30 -15.52
C ASP A 758 -4.99 -10.26 -14.73
N ALA A 759 -4.55 -9.19 -15.40
CA ALA A 759 -3.91 -8.07 -14.74
C ALA A 759 -4.94 -7.25 -13.97
N GLN A 760 -4.79 -7.18 -12.65
CA GLN A 760 -5.70 -6.46 -11.76
C GLN A 760 -4.91 -5.50 -10.87
N ASN A 761 -5.54 -4.37 -10.53
CA ASN A 761 -4.97 -3.44 -9.56
C ASN A 761 -4.99 -4.07 -8.17
N VAL A 762 -3.90 -3.91 -7.43
CA VAL A 762 -3.73 -4.40 -6.07
C VAL A 762 -3.19 -3.28 -5.18
N TRP A 763 -3.54 -3.34 -3.90
CA TRP A 763 -3.16 -2.34 -2.91
C TRP A 763 -2.49 -3.01 -1.72
N CYS A 764 -1.44 -2.41 -1.21
CA CYS A 764 -0.80 -2.84 0.03
C CYS A 764 -0.06 -1.68 0.67
N THR A 765 0.24 -1.81 1.96
CA THR A 765 1.19 -0.92 2.62
C THR A 765 2.48 -1.67 2.89
N ILE A 766 3.61 -1.05 2.58
CA ILE A 766 4.92 -1.61 2.82
C ILE A 766 5.74 -0.77 3.80
N ARG A 767 6.72 -1.42 4.42
CA ARG A 767 7.82 -0.80 5.14
C ARG A 767 9.12 -1.04 4.39
N VAL A 768 9.91 0.01 4.25
CA VAL A 768 11.22 -0.03 3.58
C VAL A 768 12.32 0.15 4.64
N PRO A 769 13.42 -0.63 4.58
CA PRO A 769 14.58 -0.39 5.46
C PRO A 769 15.21 0.98 5.17
N PRO A 770 15.94 1.55 6.14
CA PRO A 770 16.59 2.85 5.96
C PRO A 770 17.61 2.84 4.81
N LEU A 771 17.85 4.02 4.25
CA LEU A 771 18.80 4.22 3.17
C LEU A 771 20.23 4.22 3.72
N GLU A 772 20.93 3.10 3.58
CA GLU A 772 22.32 2.98 4.02
C GLU A 772 23.33 3.46 2.96
N ARG A 773 24.41 4.08 3.45
CA ARG A 773 25.67 4.34 2.75
C ARG A 773 26.78 3.58 3.44
N TYR A 774 27.86 3.32 2.71
CA TYR A 774 28.98 2.55 3.21
C TYR A 774 30.28 3.36 3.14
N LEU A 775 31.11 3.15 4.15
CA LEU A 775 32.49 3.62 4.19
C LEU A 775 33.40 2.71 3.34
N PRO A 776 34.61 3.16 2.97
CA PRO A 776 35.64 2.29 2.37
C PRO A 776 35.94 1.06 3.21
N SER A 777 35.70 1.10 4.53
CA SER A 777 35.84 -0.03 5.45
C SER A 777 34.74 -1.09 5.26
N GLY A 778 33.65 -0.79 4.57
CA GLY A 778 32.49 -1.66 4.38
C GLY A 778 31.44 -1.54 5.48
N LYS A 779 31.70 -0.76 6.54
CA LYS A 779 30.72 -0.44 7.57
C LYS A 779 29.68 0.56 7.05
N VAL A 780 28.47 0.51 7.61
CA VAL A 780 27.44 1.52 7.36
C VAL A 780 27.92 2.85 7.92
N ALA A 781 27.84 3.92 7.12
CA ALA A 781 28.15 5.27 7.55
C ALA A 781 26.98 5.81 8.38
N ASN A 782 27.26 6.28 9.59
CA ASN A 782 26.27 6.92 10.44
C ASN A 782 25.94 8.32 9.91
N TYR A 783 24.68 8.53 9.53
CA TYR A 783 24.19 9.79 8.98
C TYR A 783 24.25 10.98 9.96
N GLN A 784 24.44 10.72 11.25
CA GLN A 784 24.61 11.76 12.27
C GLN A 784 26.06 12.25 12.37
N ILE A 785 27.02 11.51 11.83
CA ILE A 785 28.44 11.83 11.89
C ILE A 785 28.89 12.38 10.53
N GLU A 786 29.10 13.69 10.47
CA GLU A 786 29.45 14.39 9.22
C GLU A 786 30.74 13.85 8.58
N GLN A 787 31.74 13.49 9.38
CA GLN A 787 33.00 12.92 8.91
C GLN A 787 32.82 11.59 8.17
N GLU A 788 31.90 10.73 8.64
CA GLU A 788 31.63 9.45 7.97
C GLU A 788 30.89 9.64 6.65
N ILE A 789 29.95 10.59 6.60
CA ILE A 789 29.27 10.97 5.35
C ILE A 789 30.29 11.52 4.34
N GLN A 790 31.19 12.40 4.79
CA GLN A 790 32.24 12.96 3.93
C GLN A 790 33.15 11.85 3.39
N ALA A 791 33.64 10.95 4.25
CA ALA A 791 34.49 9.83 3.83
C ALA A 791 33.77 8.89 2.84
N SER A 792 32.48 8.59 3.07
CA SER A 792 31.66 7.80 2.14
C SER A 792 31.53 8.49 0.78
N ASN A 793 31.24 9.80 0.77
CA ASN A 793 31.11 10.58 -0.46
C ASN A 793 32.45 10.71 -1.20
N GLU A 794 33.56 10.86 -0.50
CA GLU A 794 34.91 10.92 -1.11
C GLU A 794 35.26 9.61 -1.81
N TRP A 795 34.94 8.47 -1.21
CA TRP A 795 35.13 7.16 -1.83
C TRP A 795 34.38 7.06 -3.16
N THR A 796 33.10 7.43 -3.16
CA THR A 796 32.28 7.46 -4.36
C THR A 796 32.82 8.45 -5.40
N LYS A 797 33.22 9.66 -4.99
CA LYS A 797 33.80 10.68 -5.90
C LYS A 797 35.07 10.21 -6.60
N THR A 798 35.94 9.47 -5.92
CA THR A 798 37.13 8.90 -6.55
C THR A 798 36.75 7.97 -7.69
N LYS A 799 35.72 7.12 -7.50
CA LYS A 799 35.23 6.24 -8.56
C LYS A 799 34.56 7.02 -9.69
N ILE A 800 33.79 8.06 -9.39
CA ILE A 800 33.18 8.94 -10.41
C ILE A 800 34.27 9.51 -11.33
N LYS A 801 35.35 10.07 -10.77
CA LYS A 801 36.46 10.62 -11.56
C LYS A 801 37.15 9.58 -12.43
N GLU A 802 37.24 8.33 -11.97
CA GLU A 802 37.78 7.21 -12.76
C GLU A 802 36.89 6.90 -13.96
N LEU A 803 35.57 6.80 -13.75
CA LEU A 803 34.60 6.54 -14.81
C LEU A 803 34.58 7.69 -15.85
N GLU A 804 34.61 8.94 -15.39
CA GLU A 804 34.60 10.12 -16.28
C GLU A 804 35.81 10.18 -17.23
N ARG A 805 37.00 9.79 -16.74
CA ARG A 805 38.22 9.73 -17.54
C ARG A 805 38.11 8.75 -18.72
N SER A 806 37.28 7.72 -18.58
CA SER A 806 37.09 6.70 -19.63
C SER A 806 36.09 7.11 -20.71
N THR A 807 35.28 8.14 -20.45
CA THR A 807 34.11 8.50 -21.29
C THR A 807 34.34 9.60 -22.32
N GLY A 808 35.42 10.39 -22.25
CA GLY A 808 35.58 11.51 -23.19
C GLY A 808 36.91 12.27 -23.13
N LYS A 809 36.97 13.35 -23.92
CA LYS A 809 38.09 14.28 -24.03
C LYS A 809 38.16 15.19 -22.81
N SER A 810 39.35 15.67 -22.49
CA SER A 810 39.51 16.66 -21.42
C SER A 810 38.97 18.03 -21.83
N GLY A 811 38.53 18.85 -20.88
CA GLY A 811 38.04 20.19 -21.15
C GLY A 811 39.02 21.07 -21.94
N SER A 812 40.34 20.89 -21.73
CA SER A 812 41.37 21.59 -22.50
C SER A 812 41.49 21.11 -23.95
N GLU A 813 41.34 19.81 -24.20
CA GLU A 813 41.32 19.26 -25.56
C GLU A 813 40.08 19.76 -26.30
N ILE A 814 38.92 19.76 -25.64
CA ILE A 814 37.67 20.27 -26.20
C ILE A 814 37.78 21.76 -26.55
N ASP A 815 38.36 22.58 -25.66
CA ASP A 815 38.54 24.00 -25.92
C ASP A 815 39.45 24.23 -27.13
N GLN A 816 40.53 23.45 -27.28
CA GLN A 816 41.42 23.51 -28.44
C GLN A 816 40.69 23.12 -29.74
N GLU A 817 39.92 22.03 -29.72
CA GLU A 817 39.13 21.59 -30.88
C GLU A 817 38.10 22.65 -31.29
N ILE A 818 37.40 23.23 -30.32
CA ILE A 818 36.42 24.28 -30.60
C ILE A 818 37.10 25.56 -31.12
N ASP A 819 38.24 25.95 -30.57
CA ASP A 819 38.97 27.13 -31.05
C ASP A 819 39.56 26.91 -32.43
N GLU A 820 40.07 25.72 -32.75
CA GLU A 820 40.50 25.37 -34.11
C GLU A 820 39.32 25.38 -35.08
N PHE A 821 38.17 24.85 -34.66
CA PHE A 821 36.94 24.83 -35.45
C PHE A 821 36.42 26.26 -35.73
N LEU A 822 36.40 27.13 -34.73
CA LEU A 822 35.85 28.49 -34.83
C LEU A 822 36.81 29.50 -35.45
N TYR A 823 38.11 29.40 -35.15
CA TYR A 823 39.11 30.44 -35.43
C TYR A 823 40.32 29.95 -36.21
N GLY A 824 40.36 28.69 -36.63
CA GLY A 824 41.39 28.14 -37.51
C GLY A 824 41.37 28.81 -38.89
N LYS A 825 41.93 30.03 -38.97
CA LYS A 825 41.91 30.96 -40.10
C LYS A 825 42.50 30.43 -41.41
N GLY A 826 42.98 29.19 -41.46
CA GLY A 826 43.59 28.58 -42.65
C GLY A 826 42.70 27.62 -43.46
N LYS A 827 41.54 27.17 -42.95
CA LYS A 827 40.77 26.07 -43.59
C LYS A 827 39.97 26.47 -44.85
N TYR A 828 39.58 27.74 -45.00
CA TYR A 828 38.70 28.19 -46.09
C TYR A 828 39.35 29.17 -47.08
N LEU A 829 40.66 29.42 -46.95
CA LEU A 829 41.40 30.35 -47.82
C LEU A 829 41.78 29.74 -49.19
N THR A 830 41.46 28.48 -49.46
CA THR A 830 41.79 27.77 -50.70
C THR A 830 40.70 27.77 -51.78
N SER A 831 39.50 28.29 -51.51
CA SER A 831 38.52 28.52 -52.58
C SER A 831 38.76 29.90 -53.20
N GLU A 832 39.24 29.92 -54.45
CA GLU A 832 39.30 31.15 -55.27
C GLU A 832 38.00 31.94 -55.14
N LYS A 833 38.11 33.26 -55.03
CA LYS A 833 36.98 34.20 -54.94
C LYS A 833 35.98 33.97 -56.08
N ILE A 834 34.92 33.21 -55.83
CA ILE A 834 33.76 33.15 -56.71
C ILE A 834 32.83 34.28 -56.28
N THR A 835 32.88 35.39 -57.01
CA THR A 835 31.89 36.45 -56.90
C THR A 835 30.56 35.91 -57.42
N LEU A 836 29.59 35.67 -56.53
CA LEU A 836 28.20 35.39 -56.92
C LEU A 836 27.62 36.65 -57.59
N LYS A 837 27.77 36.77 -58.91
CA LYS A 837 27.02 37.75 -59.69
C LYS A 837 25.56 37.31 -59.75
N LYS A 838 24.68 38.19 -59.32
CA LYS A 838 23.24 38.11 -59.56
C LYS A 838 23.01 38.26 -61.06
N GLU A 839 22.70 37.16 -61.76
CA GLU A 839 22.15 37.25 -63.12
C GLU A 839 20.68 37.65 -63.00
N GLU A 840 20.33 38.80 -63.58
CA GLU A 840 18.94 39.15 -63.82
C GLU A 840 18.39 38.25 -64.95
N PRO A 841 17.15 37.75 -64.85
CA PRO A 841 16.59 36.90 -65.89
C PRO A 841 16.35 37.73 -67.15
N VAL A 842 17.10 37.41 -68.21
CA VAL A 842 16.79 37.86 -69.57
C VAL A 842 15.60 37.03 -70.04
N VAL A 843 14.45 37.67 -70.20
CA VAL A 843 13.34 37.12 -70.98
C VAL A 843 13.68 37.35 -72.44
N GLU A 844 14.23 36.34 -73.11
CA GLU A 844 14.27 36.29 -74.57
C GLU A 844 12.96 35.67 -75.08
N SER A 845 12.12 36.52 -75.65
CA SER A 845 10.98 36.14 -76.48
C SER A 845 11.49 35.52 -77.78
N GLY A 846 11.32 34.21 -77.94
CA GLY A 846 11.65 33.50 -79.18
C GLY A 846 10.54 33.63 -80.23
N TRP A 847 10.66 34.61 -81.12
CA TRP A 847 10.06 34.76 -82.46
C TRP A 847 10.88 35.88 -83.13
N GLU A 848 11.59 35.80 -84.26
CA GLU A 848 11.74 34.86 -85.36
C GLU A 848 13.16 35.08 -85.95
N ALA A 849 13.82 34.00 -86.38
CA ALA A 849 14.94 34.09 -87.31
C ALA A 849 14.39 33.85 -88.72
N LEU A 850 14.39 34.90 -89.56
CA LEU A 850 14.60 34.91 -91.02
C LEU A 850 13.88 36.11 -91.64
N GLU A 851 14.59 37.22 -91.89
CA GLU A 851 14.72 37.79 -93.24
C GLU A 851 15.51 39.13 -93.23
N GLN A 852 16.60 39.10 -94.00
CA GLN A 852 17.18 40.14 -94.85
C GLN A 852 17.19 41.63 -94.45
N SER A 853 18.40 42.17 -94.58
CA SER A 853 18.78 43.51 -95.09
C SER A 853 18.97 44.68 -94.11
N SER A 854 20.24 45.10 -94.08
CA SER A 854 20.91 46.33 -93.62
C SER A 854 20.23 47.67 -93.99
N PRO A 855 20.83 48.83 -93.64
CA PRO A 855 21.21 49.37 -92.33
C PRO A 855 20.73 50.85 -92.18
N SER A 856 20.82 51.46 -90.98
CA SER A 856 21.36 52.84 -90.79
C SER A 856 21.00 53.51 -89.45
N ALA A 857 21.91 54.42 -89.05
CA ALA A 857 21.69 55.62 -88.24
C ALA A 857 21.65 55.52 -86.69
N GLN A 858 22.85 55.62 -86.12
CA GLN A 858 23.24 56.54 -85.03
C GLN A 858 22.51 57.92 -85.02
N PRO A 859 22.68 58.80 -84.01
CA PRO A 859 23.00 58.61 -82.58
C PRO A 859 22.29 59.66 -81.64
N LYS A 860 22.82 59.80 -80.41
CA LYS A 860 22.87 61.04 -79.56
C LYS A 860 21.62 61.32 -78.70
N ASN A 861 21.70 61.88 -77.49
CA ASN A 861 22.77 62.14 -76.51
C ASN A 861 22.09 62.74 -75.26
N LYS A 862 22.80 62.76 -74.13
CA LYS A 862 22.75 63.79 -73.05
C LYS A 862 21.50 63.80 -72.13
N SER A 863 21.62 63.40 -70.86
CA SER A 863 22.27 64.06 -69.71
C SER A 863 21.46 65.24 -69.12
N VAL A 864 21.06 65.15 -67.84
CA VAL A 864 21.61 65.92 -66.70
C VAL A 864 20.65 65.89 -65.50
N LYS A 865 21.28 65.72 -64.33
CA LYS A 865 20.82 65.80 -62.93
C LYS A 865 20.01 67.05 -62.57
N LYS A 866 19.11 66.92 -61.57
CA LYS A 866 19.26 67.51 -60.20
C LYS A 866 18.02 67.28 -59.33
N GLN A 867 18.24 66.79 -58.10
CA GLN A 867 17.40 66.93 -56.89
C GLN A 867 17.49 68.39 -56.34
N PRO A 868 16.91 68.81 -55.18
CA PRO A 868 16.09 68.14 -54.12
C PRO A 868 14.79 68.96 -53.81
N THR A 869 13.90 68.74 -52.82
CA THR A 869 14.03 68.70 -51.33
C THR A 869 12.61 68.56 -50.69
N GLU A 870 12.54 68.02 -49.46
CA GLU A 870 11.61 68.27 -48.31
C GLU A 870 10.07 68.20 -48.45
N VAL A 871 9.37 67.27 -47.76
CA VAL A 871 8.83 67.27 -46.37
C VAL A 871 7.66 68.25 -46.12
N GLY A 872 6.48 67.72 -45.78
CA GLY A 872 5.38 68.48 -45.16
C GLY A 872 4.09 67.66 -44.94
N LYS A 873 3.74 67.41 -43.67
CA LYS A 873 2.49 66.79 -43.18
C LYS A 873 1.28 67.75 -43.30
N LYS A 874 0.06 67.23 -43.52
CA LYS A 874 -1.08 67.27 -42.56
C LYS A 874 -2.37 66.65 -43.13
N GLN A 875 -3.19 66.18 -42.19
CA GLN A 875 -4.48 65.49 -42.26
C GLN A 875 -5.60 66.35 -42.88
N GLU A 876 -6.65 65.71 -43.43
CA GLU A 876 -8.04 65.89 -42.96
C GLU A 876 -9.05 64.95 -43.68
N THR A 877 -9.92 64.35 -42.86
CA THR A 877 -11.36 64.04 -42.98
C THR A 877 -11.99 63.21 -44.14
N ILE A 878 -12.88 62.30 -43.70
CA ILE A 878 -13.82 61.40 -44.41
C ILE A 878 -15.25 61.99 -44.23
N PRO A 879 -16.20 61.92 -45.20
CA PRO A 879 -17.19 60.81 -45.33
C PRO A 879 -17.51 60.40 -46.80
N GLU A 880 -17.57 59.09 -47.13
CA GLU A 880 -18.79 58.23 -47.26
C GLU A 880 -19.73 58.68 -48.42
N VAL A 881 -20.02 57.92 -49.51
CA VAL A 881 -20.86 56.70 -49.62
C VAL A 881 -20.87 56.11 -51.07
N ARG A 882 -20.74 54.76 -51.16
CA ARG A 882 -21.28 53.69 -52.06
C ARG A 882 -21.43 53.80 -53.60
N THR A 883 -20.96 52.73 -54.29
CA THR A 883 -21.76 51.70 -55.05
C THR A 883 -20.80 50.59 -55.55
N GLU A 884 -20.86 49.34 -55.03
CA GLU A 884 -21.56 48.12 -55.56
C GLU A 884 -21.08 47.64 -56.95
N SER A 885 -20.85 46.37 -57.31
CA SER A 885 -21.11 45.02 -56.74
C SER A 885 -20.50 43.91 -57.64
N LYS A 886 -20.64 42.64 -57.19
CA LYS A 886 -20.50 41.31 -57.86
C LYS A 886 -19.19 40.54 -57.59
N GLN A 887 -19.16 39.23 -57.31
CA GLN A 887 -20.16 38.16 -57.16
C GLN A 887 -19.41 36.92 -56.62
N GLN A 888 -19.99 36.12 -55.72
CA GLN A 888 -19.96 34.65 -55.87
C GLN A 888 -21.08 33.96 -55.06
N ALA A 889 -21.77 33.09 -55.80
CA ALA A 889 -22.86 32.15 -55.57
C ALA A 889 -22.54 31.05 -54.51
N GLN A 890 -23.41 30.18 -53.99
CA GLN A 890 -24.88 30.01 -53.81
C GLN A 890 -25.01 28.53 -53.38
N VAL A 891 -25.68 28.18 -52.27
CA VAL A 891 -26.26 26.83 -52.08
C VAL A 891 -27.46 26.90 -51.12
N ILE A 892 -28.67 26.61 -51.63
CA ILE A 892 -29.89 26.04 -50.98
C ILE A 892 -30.71 25.44 -52.19
N PRO A 893 -31.73 24.53 -52.09
CA PRO A 893 -32.49 24.11 -50.90
C PRO A 893 -33.16 22.70 -50.76
N PHE A 894 -33.45 22.34 -49.48
CA PHE A 894 -34.65 21.73 -48.81
C PHE A 894 -35.31 20.41 -49.34
N PRO A 895 -36.31 19.73 -48.66
CA PRO A 895 -37.16 20.09 -47.48
C PRO A 895 -37.61 18.99 -46.43
N ASN A 896 -38.14 19.47 -45.28
CA ASN A 896 -39.35 19.05 -44.46
C ASN A 896 -39.51 17.59 -43.92
N THR A 897 -40.12 17.25 -42.75
CA THR A 897 -41.10 17.91 -41.82
C THR A 897 -41.32 17.06 -40.52
N ALA A 898 -41.82 17.73 -39.43
CA ALA A 898 -42.78 17.28 -38.38
C ALA A 898 -42.33 16.40 -37.17
N ILE A 899 -42.87 16.42 -35.93
CA ILE A 899 -43.86 17.21 -35.12
C ILE A 899 -43.79 16.69 -33.63
N ALA A 900 -44.22 17.53 -32.65
CA ALA A 900 -44.87 17.23 -31.32
C ALA A 900 -44.10 17.34 -29.95
N THR A 901 -44.25 18.53 -29.32
CA THR A 901 -44.88 18.90 -28.01
C THR A 901 -44.90 17.97 -26.78
N ILE A 902 -44.53 18.47 -25.58
CA ILE A 902 -45.37 18.75 -24.37
C ILE A 902 -44.52 19.16 -23.13
N GLU A 903 -45.04 20.15 -22.40
CA GLU A 903 -44.59 20.81 -21.16
C GLU A 903 -44.67 19.94 -19.88
N ARG A 904 -43.85 20.26 -18.87
CA ARG A 904 -44.30 20.65 -17.50
C ARG A 904 -43.13 21.07 -16.61
N VAL A 905 -43.19 22.32 -16.15
CA VAL A 905 -42.45 22.90 -15.02
C VAL A 905 -43.51 23.27 -13.98
N GLU A 906 -43.32 22.88 -12.73
CA GLU A 906 -44.08 23.39 -11.58
C GLU A 906 -43.09 24.06 -10.61
N GLU A 907 -43.25 25.37 -10.44
CA GLU A 907 -42.84 26.14 -9.27
C GLU A 907 -44.00 26.22 -8.28
N GLU A 908 -43.70 26.29 -6.97
CA GLU A 908 -44.23 27.31 -6.03
C GLU A 908 -43.91 26.93 -4.57
N LYS A 909 -43.18 27.76 -3.82
CA LYS A 909 -43.75 28.82 -2.95
C LYS A 909 -42.76 29.39 -1.93
N GLU A 910 -42.69 30.72 -1.93
CA GLU A 910 -42.12 31.60 -0.91
C GLU A 910 -42.88 31.53 0.44
N ARG A 911 -42.19 31.91 1.52
CA ARG A 911 -42.72 32.86 2.53
C ARG A 911 -41.59 33.51 3.33
N SER A 912 -41.56 34.83 3.26
CA SER A 912 -40.83 35.77 4.10
C SER A 912 -41.48 35.93 5.49
N VAL A 913 -40.70 36.37 6.50
CA VAL A 913 -40.98 37.49 7.43
C VAL A 913 -39.77 37.66 8.37
N GLU A 914 -39.42 38.93 8.58
CA GLU A 914 -38.23 39.48 9.24
C GLU A 914 -38.55 39.88 10.73
N PRO A 915 -37.76 40.72 11.45
CA PRO A 915 -36.88 40.36 12.57
C PRO A 915 -37.35 40.84 13.96
N ASN A 916 -36.66 40.48 15.04
CA ASN A 916 -36.57 41.37 16.20
C ASN A 916 -35.35 41.15 17.12
N LEU A 917 -34.97 42.29 17.72
CA LEU A 917 -33.84 42.60 18.60
C LEU A 917 -33.79 41.80 19.92
N ASP A 918 -32.57 41.59 20.44
CA ASP A 918 -31.99 42.27 21.63
C ASP A 918 -30.74 41.47 22.11
N LYS A 919 -29.53 42.05 22.05
CA LYS A 919 -28.87 42.86 23.10
C LYS A 919 -28.45 42.08 24.35
N GLN A 920 -27.13 41.88 24.49
CA GLN A 920 -26.23 42.41 25.55
C GLN A 920 -25.04 41.46 25.76
N LYS A 921 -23.82 41.96 25.50
CA LYS A 921 -22.77 42.37 26.48
C LYS A 921 -22.07 41.13 27.09
N GLU A 922 -20.75 41.04 27.16
CA GLU A 922 -19.83 42.09 27.57
C GLU A 922 -18.39 41.76 27.11
N GLN A 923 -17.68 42.80 26.68
CA GLN A 923 -16.24 42.83 26.44
C GLN A 923 -15.49 43.04 27.76
N SER A 924 -14.15 42.89 27.65
CA SER A 924 -13.10 43.55 28.44
C SER A 924 -12.50 42.69 29.57
N THR A 925 -11.20 42.68 29.88
CA THR A 925 -9.98 43.30 29.32
C THR A 925 -8.78 42.81 30.16
N LEU A 926 -7.61 42.72 29.52
CA LEU A 926 -6.26 43.11 30.00
C LEU A 926 -5.61 42.50 31.28
N ALA A 927 -4.39 42.00 31.01
CA ALA A 927 -3.10 42.33 31.63
C ALA A 927 -2.52 41.51 32.81
N ASP A 928 -1.30 41.05 32.54
CA ASP A 928 -0.09 40.91 33.37
C ASP A 928 -0.11 40.19 34.73
N ALA A 929 0.69 39.12 34.82
CA ALA A 929 1.67 38.94 35.90
C ALA A 929 2.78 37.96 35.51
N THR A 930 4.01 38.35 35.82
CA THR A 930 5.30 37.71 35.57
C THR A 930 5.77 36.84 36.76
N LYS A 931 6.78 35.97 36.48
CA LYS A 931 7.65 35.18 37.39
C LYS A 931 7.01 33.87 37.92
N THR A 932 7.68 32.71 37.91
CA THR A 932 9.07 32.47 38.33
C THR A 932 9.55 31.10 37.81
N GLU A 933 10.85 31.02 37.52
CA GLU A 933 11.62 29.83 37.15
C GLU A 933 11.52 28.67 38.16
N LYS A 934 11.54 27.44 37.65
CA LYS A 934 12.33 26.33 38.20
C LYS A 934 12.63 25.31 37.10
N LYS A 935 13.92 25.23 36.75
CA LYS A 935 14.54 24.17 35.96
C LYS A 935 14.57 22.88 36.78
N GLU A 936 14.05 21.80 36.22
CA GLU A 936 14.50 20.44 36.50
C GLU A 936 14.82 19.78 35.16
N GLU A 937 16.11 19.62 34.90
CA GLU A 937 16.66 18.81 33.82
C GLU A 937 16.34 17.33 34.11
N MET A 938 15.60 16.68 33.22
CA MET A 938 15.56 15.23 33.12
C MET A 938 16.23 14.85 31.80
N GLU A 939 17.38 14.19 31.92
CA GLU A 939 18.11 13.54 30.84
C GLU A 939 17.17 12.63 30.04
N GLU A 940 16.93 13.00 28.78
CA GLU A 940 16.35 12.11 27.78
C GLU A 940 17.46 11.20 27.26
N ASP A 941 17.54 9.98 27.79
CA ASP A 941 18.34 8.91 27.18
C ASP A 941 17.81 8.64 25.75
N SER A 942 18.67 8.99 24.80
CA SER A 942 18.51 8.82 23.36
C SER A 942 18.20 7.36 22.98
N ILE A 943 17.14 7.19 22.20
CA ILE A 943 16.62 5.92 21.65
C ILE A 943 17.51 5.33 20.52
N PHE A 944 18.72 5.84 20.30
CA PHE A 944 19.56 5.48 19.15
C PHE A 944 20.70 4.48 19.39
N ASP A 945 21.02 4.09 20.64
CA ASP A 945 22.22 3.29 20.93
C ASP A 945 22.03 1.77 21.06
N ILE A 946 20.92 1.19 20.56
CA ILE A 946 20.70 -0.27 20.67
C ILE A 946 20.22 -0.87 19.34
N TRP A 947 21.03 -0.72 18.30
CA TRP A 947 20.85 -1.41 17.00
C TRP A 947 22.07 -2.23 16.56
N GLU A 948 23.10 -2.41 17.41
CA GLU A 948 24.29 -3.22 17.09
C GLU A 948 24.29 -4.67 17.62
N GLU A 949 23.25 -5.13 18.32
CA GLU A 949 23.14 -6.54 18.72
C GLU A 949 21.72 -7.07 18.52
N GLU A 950 21.40 -7.49 17.29
CA GLU A 950 20.51 -8.63 16.96
C GLU A 950 20.67 -9.07 15.50
#